data_AF-A0A803NXD6-F1
#
_entry.id   AF-A0A803NXD6-F1
#
_cell.length_a   1.000
_cell.length_b   1.000
_cell.length_c   1.000
_cell.angle_alpha   90.00
_cell.angle_beta   90.00
_cell.angle_gamma   90.00
#
_symmetry.space_group_name_H-M   'P 1'
#
loop_
_entity.id
_entity.type
_entity.pdbx_description
1 polymer ?
#
loop_
_entity_poly.entity_id
_entity_poly.type
_entity_poly.pdbx_seq_one_letter_code
_entity_poly.pdbx_strand_id
1 'polypeptide(L)'
;MMGFYQIALGGGGVHGVGVSMAKSCLMNAEQPTVPDLSTERSILGSGSSFSRRRDLVFIVNPRGANGRTGKEWKKLLPYLRSRLGSNCNISESLTSGPSHAIDITREAIREGADAVIAVGGDGTLHEVVNGFFWAGKAVTNHDREATDSTALGLIPLGTGSDFARTLSWPNNPAEAIERIYRGHRSRIDIGVIDGEKGESHYFLNVADIHLSAKAGFFASRYKKFGNLCYVIGALQAFIGHRNQDLRIKVNEGEWQTYPQVTALCIGNGKYFGGGMKITPNADPSSGDFEVVILQDFKWYDFVLKLHKLYNGTHLSVTNVSSIRVHSIEVEDISGSGSIFVQSDGEHLGAGLHPMNEQFGKDVIREKALSFGVEEDIGEQQFQRWNSGDRQMGAMLCWVIWQDRNNKVWNDKSGSVKNVVVLARTNLEQWLFAQEKNFSPSYFSVGIDEGDEQWCAPHVDYYKINVDAATFSDKHRFNFGWVLRDAKGYVIKLDQNYLLIQQPTNPRRSLLRTRCAGENPPSNSATEPENALLKVAWNASELLGIATSFFRSPNNAEAGEVALELARDASGLVDRAAIVKTIKEDFERSYFVTGNLTLDAYEDDCEFADPASSFKGLRRFKRNWFMILMYFFESYLDLRQHAALKRPVLPKTLEGLISQEKFEKSRAYSLDKSHFHFVHEFVTILMDSAILFFGVLPWFWKKSGDFVVLAGLNAENEILHTLAFLAGVMFWSQITDLPFSLYSTFVIEARHGFNKQTVWLFFRDLIKGIFLAIILGPPIVSAIIFIVQKGGPYLAIYLWAFMFILSIVMMTLYPILIAPLFNKFTPLPEGGLREKIEKLAASLKFPLKKLFVVDGSTRSSHSNAYMYGFFKNKRIVLYDTLIQQCKDDEEIVAVIAHELGHWKLNHTMYSFIAVQILTLLQFGGYTLVRNSSDLFRSFGFDTQPVLIGLIIFQHTVIPLQHLVSFALNLVSRSFEFQADAFAKKLGYTSSLRAALVKLQEENLSAMNTDPWYSAYHYSHPPLVERLAALDKPDKKSD
;
A
#
# COMPACT_ATOMS: atom_id res chain seq x y z
N MET A 1 5.68 -9.41 30.69
CA MET A 1 5.19 -10.48 29.75
C MET A 1 3.92 -10.13 28.96
N MET A 2 2.96 -9.38 29.51
CA MET A 2 1.59 -9.22 28.97
C MET A 2 1.50 -8.66 27.53
N GLY A 3 2.48 -7.86 27.07
CA GLY A 3 2.43 -7.19 25.76
C GLY A 3 2.32 -8.12 24.53
N PHE A 4 2.76 -9.38 24.61
CA PHE A 4 2.71 -10.27 23.44
C PHE A 4 1.30 -10.67 23.00
N TYR A 5 0.35 -10.73 23.95
CA TYR A 5 -1.06 -10.95 23.61
C TYR A 5 -1.70 -9.75 22.89
N GLN A 6 -1.18 -8.53 23.08
CA GLN A 6 -1.61 -7.35 22.33
C GLN A 6 -0.99 -7.27 20.92
N ILE A 7 0.26 -7.71 20.75
CA ILE A 7 0.98 -7.63 19.47
C ILE A 7 0.41 -8.61 18.43
N ALA A 8 0.01 -9.82 18.85
CA ALA A 8 -0.64 -10.79 17.96
C ALA A 8 -2.06 -10.37 17.50
N LEU A 9 -2.67 -9.38 18.16
CA LEU A 9 -4.05 -8.93 17.94
C LEU A 9 -4.18 -7.41 17.74
N GLY A 10 -3.14 -6.73 17.25
CA GLY A 10 -3.22 -5.34 16.80
C GLY A 10 -3.73 -4.35 17.86
N GLY A 11 -3.29 -4.51 19.11
CA GLY A 11 -3.72 -3.71 20.26
C GLY A 11 -3.18 -2.29 20.26
N GLY A 12 -3.81 -1.39 19.49
CA GLY A 12 -3.85 0.03 19.88
C GLY A 12 -4.68 0.18 21.16
N GLY A 13 -4.26 1.05 22.08
CA GLY A 13 -4.89 1.18 23.40
C GLY A 13 -6.39 1.51 23.33
N VAL A 14 -7.22 0.53 23.66
CA VAL A 14 -8.65 0.70 23.96
C VAL A 14 -8.88 0.11 25.33
N HIS A 15 -9.14 0.95 26.34
CA HIS A 15 -9.58 0.47 27.65
C HIS A 15 -10.89 -0.33 27.46
N GLY A 16 -10.93 -1.51 28.06
CA GLY A 16 -11.83 -2.56 27.61
C GLY A 16 -13.26 -2.44 28.08
N VAL A 17 -14.17 -3.11 27.36
CA VAL A 17 -15.41 -3.71 27.87
C VAL A 17 -15.68 -4.99 27.06
N GLY A 18 -15.57 -6.18 27.68
CA GLY A 18 -15.96 -7.46 27.11
C GLY A 18 -17.45 -7.75 27.32
N VAL A 19 -18.12 -8.40 26.35
CA VAL A 19 -19.60 -8.57 26.27
C VAL A 19 -20.12 -10.02 25.99
N SER A 20 -21.42 -10.40 26.13
CA SER A 20 -21.85 -11.81 25.89
C SER A 20 -23.36 -12.12 25.64
N MET A 21 -23.64 -12.92 24.59
CA MET A 21 -24.81 -13.79 24.17
C MET A 21 -26.11 -13.90 25.04
N ALA A 22 -27.30 -14.25 24.51
CA ALA A 22 -27.69 -15.16 23.38
C ALA A 22 -29.08 -14.78 22.73
N LYS A 23 -29.81 -15.52 21.86
CA LYS A 23 -29.69 -16.86 21.18
C LYS A 23 -30.33 -16.83 19.76
N SER A 24 -31.15 -17.83 19.33
CA SER A 24 -31.60 -18.04 17.91
C SER A 24 -32.92 -18.83 17.73
N CYS A 25 -33.51 -18.80 16.52
CA CYS A 25 -34.43 -19.85 15.99
C CYS A 25 -34.37 -20.01 14.44
N LEU A 26 -34.92 -21.10 13.90
CA LEU A 26 -34.79 -21.62 12.51
C LEU A 26 -36.11 -21.58 11.70
N MET A 27 -36.02 -21.64 10.35
CA MET A 27 -36.83 -22.47 9.39
C MET A 27 -36.52 -22.03 7.94
N ASN A 28 -36.06 -22.92 7.04
CA ASN A 28 -36.76 -23.87 6.14
C ASN A 28 -37.17 -23.28 4.77
N ALA A 29 -37.21 -24.13 3.74
CA ALA A 29 -37.24 -23.78 2.32
C ALA A 29 -38.31 -24.56 1.54
N GLU A 30 -38.75 -24.03 0.40
CA GLU A 30 -39.61 -24.75 -0.57
C GLU A 30 -39.43 -24.20 -2.01
N GLN A 31 -39.68 -25.05 -3.00
CA GLN A 31 -39.65 -24.75 -4.45
C GLN A 31 -41.07 -24.51 -4.99
N PRO A 32 -41.22 -23.99 -6.23
CA PRO A 32 -42.10 -24.72 -7.16
C PRO A 32 -41.63 -24.78 -8.64
N THR A 33 -42.47 -25.45 -9.43
CA THR A 33 -42.23 -26.13 -10.73
C THR A 33 -42.53 -25.32 -12.00
N VAL A 34 -42.20 -25.94 -13.15
CA VAL A 34 -42.44 -25.48 -14.54
C VAL A 34 -43.77 -26.03 -15.09
N PRO A 35 -44.40 -25.36 -16.07
CA PRO A 35 -45.21 -26.03 -17.09
C PRO A 35 -44.80 -25.69 -18.54
N ASP A 36 -45.30 -26.52 -19.47
CA ASP A 36 -44.79 -26.75 -20.83
C ASP A 36 -45.52 -25.96 -21.94
N LEU A 37 -45.04 -26.08 -23.18
CA LEU A 37 -45.53 -25.40 -24.40
C LEU A 37 -46.35 -26.32 -25.32
N SER A 38 -47.40 -25.79 -25.95
CA SER A 38 -47.99 -26.42 -27.16
C SER A 38 -48.69 -25.41 -28.09
N THR A 39 -48.17 -25.32 -29.31
CA THR A 39 -48.88 -25.30 -30.62
C THR A 39 -50.02 -24.28 -30.89
N GLU A 40 -49.85 -23.43 -31.90
CA GLU A 40 -50.67 -23.49 -33.14
C GLU A 40 -50.13 -22.62 -34.29
N ARG A 41 -50.61 -22.86 -35.53
CA ARG A 41 -50.07 -22.31 -36.78
C ARG A 41 -51.21 -21.77 -37.67
N SER A 42 -50.85 -20.81 -38.53
CA SER A 42 -51.58 -20.33 -39.73
C SER A 42 -52.73 -19.32 -39.57
N ILE A 43 -52.64 -18.25 -40.39
CA ILE A 43 -53.58 -17.90 -41.47
C ILE A 43 -52.85 -16.86 -42.37
N LEU A 44 -53.01 -16.94 -43.69
CA LEU A 44 -52.48 -15.94 -44.63
C LEU A 44 -53.43 -14.75 -44.79
N GLY A 45 -52.88 -13.54 -44.95
CA GLY A 45 -53.60 -12.32 -45.34
C GLY A 45 -52.68 -11.40 -46.16
N SER A 46 -53.18 -10.90 -47.28
CA SER A 46 -52.39 -10.24 -48.33
C SER A 46 -52.10 -8.76 -48.08
N GLY A 47 -50.95 -8.29 -48.60
CA GLY A 47 -50.94 -7.00 -49.32
C GLY A 47 -50.84 -5.72 -48.49
N SER A 48 -49.78 -5.58 -47.70
CA SER A 48 -49.17 -4.26 -47.50
C SER A 48 -47.65 -4.36 -47.73
N SER A 49 -47.03 -3.23 -48.06
CA SER A 49 -45.57 -3.12 -48.15
C SER A 49 -44.96 -3.24 -46.75
N PHE A 50 -44.84 -4.47 -46.25
CA PHE A 50 -44.09 -4.76 -45.04
C PHE A 50 -42.61 -4.52 -45.32
N SER A 51 -42.09 -3.41 -44.79
CA SER A 51 -40.69 -3.33 -44.42
C SER A 51 -40.32 -4.64 -43.69
N ARG A 52 -39.37 -5.41 -44.25
CA ARG A 52 -38.95 -6.69 -43.67
C ARG A 52 -38.51 -6.41 -42.23
N ARG A 53 -39.20 -7.01 -41.26
CA ARG A 53 -38.82 -6.90 -39.84
C ARG A 53 -37.39 -7.42 -39.72
N ARG A 54 -36.53 -6.62 -39.07
CA ARG A 54 -35.12 -7.01 -38.89
C ARG A 54 -35.04 -8.23 -37.99
N ASP A 55 -34.31 -9.25 -38.42
CA ASP A 55 -34.15 -10.50 -37.69
C ASP A 55 -32.96 -10.36 -36.71
N LEU A 56 -33.26 -10.26 -35.40
CA LEU A 56 -32.27 -10.02 -34.34
C LEU A 56 -32.14 -11.25 -33.43
N VAL A 57 -30.94 -11.82 -33.35
CA VAL A 57 -30.65 -13.00 -32.52
C VAL A 57 -29.81 -12.62 -31.30
N PHE A 58 -30.36 -12.82 -30.11
CA PHE A 58 -29.71 -12.52 -28.84
C PHE A 58 -29.13 -13.79 -28.22
N ILE A 59 -27.80 -13.86 -28.15
CA ILE A 59 -27.05 -15.00 -27.62
C ILE A 59 -26.65 -14.70 -26.18
N VAL A 60 -27.25 -15.42 -25.23
CA VAL A 60 -27.19 -15.11 -23.80
C VAL A 60 -26.42 -16.19 -23.07
N ASN A 61 -25.41 -15.79 -22.27
CA ASN A 61 -24.76 -16.70 -21.34
C ASN A 61 -25.43 -16.62 -19.95
N PRO A 62 -26.34 -17.54 -19.59
CA PRO A 62 -27.09 -17.45 -18.34
C PRO A 62 -26.20 -17.62 -17.10
N ARG A 63 -25.05 -18.31 -17.22
CA ARG A 63 -24.06 -18.50 -16.14
C ARG A 63 -23.08 -17.32 -16.00
N GLY A 64 -23.10 -16.37 -16.95
CA GLY A 64 -22.29 -15.16 -16.93
C GLY A 64 -22.37 -14.37 -15.61
N ALA A 65 -21.24 -13.77 -15.22
CA ALA A 65 -21.09 -12.99 -13.98
C ALA A 65 -21.64 -13.71 -12.72
N ASN A 66 -21.29 -14.99 -12.55
CA ASN A 66 -21.77 -15.89 -11.48
C ASN A 66 -23.32 -16.04 -11.47
N GLY A 67 -23.92 -16.22 -12.65
CA GLY A 67 -25.37 -16.35 -12.81
C GLY A 67 -26.14 -15.03 -12.70
N ARG A 68 -25.46 -13.87 -12.65
CA ARG A 68 -26.12 -12.56 -12.68
C ARG A 68 -26.68 -12.26 -14.07
N THR A 69 -25.95 -12.60 -15.14
CA THR A 69 -26.36 -12.32 -16.52
C THR A 69 -27.75 -12.91 -16.82
N GLY A 70 -27.99 -14.19 -16.49
CA GLY A 70 -29.31 -14.81 -16.67
C GLY A 70 -30.42 -14.22 -15.80
N LYS A 71 -30.11 -13.68 -14.61
CA LYS A 71 -31.09 -13.02 -13.74
C LYS A 71 -31.48 -11.63 -14.25
N GLU A 72 -30.52 -10.83 -14.70
CA GLU A 72 -30.80 -9.50 -15.26
C GLU A 72 -31.45 -9.60 -16.63
N TRP A 73 -31.03 -10.53 -17.49
CA TRP A 73 -31.65 -10.76 -18.78
C TRP A 73 -33.15 -11.05 -18.69
N LYS A 74 -33.58 -11.91 -17.74
CA LYS A 74 -35.01 -12.17 -17.48
C LYS A 74 -35.81 -10.92 -17.10
N LYS A 75 -35.20 -9.90 -16.47
CA LYS A 75 -35.85 -8.62 -16.18
C LYS A 75 -35.85 -7.68 -17.38
N LEU A 76 -34.83 -7.76 -18.23
CA LEU A 76 -34.67 -6.93 -19.43
C LEU A 76 -35.56 -7.38 -20.58
N LEU A 77 -35.83 -8.67 -20.71
CA LEU A 77 -36.58 -9.25 -21.83
C LEU A 77 -37.97 -8.61 -22.07
N PRO A 78 -38.81 -8.30 -21.06
CA PRO A 78 -40.06 -7.58 -21.29
C PRO A 78 -39.86 -6.16 -21.85
N TYR A 79 -38.89 -5.41 -21.30
CA TYR A 79 -38.54 -4.07 -21.79
C TYR A 79 -38.01 -4.12 -23.23
N LEU A 80 -37.11 -5.05 -23.51
CA LEU A 80 -36.52 -5.30 -24.83
C LEU A 80 -37.62 -5.62 -25.86
N ARG A 81 -38.54 -6.55 -25.54
CA ARG A 81 -39.69 -6.87 -26.40
C ARG A 81 -40.61 -5.66 -26.60
N SER A 82 -40.84 -4.84 -25.58
CA SER A 82 -41.67 -3.62 -25.70
C SER A 82 -41.06 -2.53 -26.59
N ARG A 83 -39.71 -2.47 -26.69
CA ARG A 83 -38.99 -1.46 -27.49
C ARG A 83 -38.68 -1.90 -28.92
N LEU A 84 -38.35 -3.18 -29.14
CA LEU A 84 -37.94 -3.70 -30.45
C LEU A 84 -39.05 -4.47 -31.18
N GLY A 85 -40.01 -5.06 -30.46
CA GLY A 85 -40.92 -6.08 -31.00
C GLY A 85 -41.95 -5.61 -32.02
N SER A 86 -42.14 -4.30 -32.20
CA SER A 86 -42.98 -3.76 -33.29
C SER A 86 -42.28 -3.83 -34.66
N ASN A 87 -40.95 -3.69 -34.67
CA ASN A 87 -40.15 -3.42 -35.87
C ASN A 87 -39.14 -4.55 -36.19
N CYS A 88 -38.89 -5.46 -35.24
CA CYS A 88 -37.88 -6.51 -35.34
C CYS A 88 -38.44 -7.85 -34.87
N ASN A 89 -38.02 -8.94 -35.51
CA ASN A 89 -38.19 -10.28 -34.99
C ASN A 89 -37.07 -10.54 -33.97
N ILE A 90 -37.40 -11.13 -32.82
CA ILE A 90 -36.48 -11.27 -31.68
C ILE A 90 -36.37 -12.75 -31.33
N SER A 91 -35.21 -13.33 -31.61
CA SER A 91 -34.85 -14.68 -31.19
C SER A 91 -33.93 -14.63 -29.96
N GLU A 92 -34.12 -15.55 -29.02
CA GLU A 92 -33.32 -15.69 -27.80
C GLU A 92 -32.71 -17.09 -27.77
N SER A 93 -31.38 -17.17 -27.66
CA SER A 93 -30.64 -18.42 -27.59
C SER A 93 -29.75 -18.45 -26.34
N LEU A 94 -30.03 -19.39 -25.43
CA LEU A 94 -29.27 -19.54 -24.18
C LEU A 94 -28.09 -20.50 -24.38
N THR A 95 -26.89 -20.13 -23.93
CA THR A 95 -25.73 -21.04 -24.01
C THR A 95 -25.77 -22.14 -22.94
N SER A 96 -25.42 -23.37 -23.35
CA SER A 96 -25.44 -24.57 -22.51
C SER A 96 -24.07 -24.89 -21.88
N GLY A 97 -22.99 -24.55 -22.58
CA GLY A 97 -21.59 -24.74 -22.21
C GLY A 97 -20.64 -23.86 -23.04
N PRO A 98 -19.31 -24.02 -22.89
CA PRO A 98 -18.30 -23.34 -23.71
C PRO A 98 -18.48 -23.63 -25.20
N SER A 99 -18.03 -22.70 -26.05
CA SER A 99 -18.10 -22.76 -27.52
C SER A 99 -19.51 -22.76 -28.13
N HIS A 100 -20.57 -22.96 -27.34
CA HIS A 100 -21.94 -23.03 -27.87
C HIS A 100 -22.43 -21.71 -28.50
N ALA A 101 -21.91 -20.54 -28.09
CA ALA A 101 -22.26 -19.29 -28.76
C ALA A 101 -21.66 -19.18 -30.18
N ILE A 102 -20.54 -19.89 -30.45
CA ILE A 102 -19.93 -19.97 -31.78
C ILE A 102 -20.93 -20.62 -32.75
N ASP A 103 -21.47 -21.77 -32.38
CA ASP A 103 -22.37 -22.56 -33.24
C ASP A 103 -23.72 -21.86 -33.46
N ILE A 104 -24.31 -21.28 -32.39
CA ILE A 104 -25.53 -20.47 -32.51
C ILE A 104 -25.31 -19.28 -33.46
N THR A 105 -24.16 -18.62 -33.40
CA THR A 105 -23.86 -17.48 -34.28
C THR A 105 -23.76 -17.91 -35.74
N ARG A 106 -23.08 -19.02 -36.02
CA ARG A 106 -22.96 -19.58 -37.38
C ARG A 106 -24.31 -19.90 -37.97
N GLU A 107 -25.19 -20.51 -37.18
CA GLU A 107 -26.54 -20.86 -37.64
C GLU A 107 -27.40 -19.61 -37.87
N ALA A 108 -27.38 -18.65 -36.93
CA ALA A 108 -28.08 -17.37 -37.10
C ALA A 108 -27.66 -16.61 -38.37
N ILE A 109 -26.38 -16.63 -38.74
CA ILE A 109 -25.88 -16.00 -39.98
C ILE A 109 -26.37 -16.78 -41.22
N ARG A 110 -26.36 -18.12 -41.19
CA ARG A 110 -26.88 -18.96 -42.29
C ARG A 110 -28.39 -18.78 -42.49
N GLU A 111 -29.16 -18.70 -41.41
CA GLU A 111 -30.59 -18.38 -41.41
C GLU A 111 -30.88 -16.94 -41.88
N GLY A 112 -29.87 -16.07 -41.97
CA GLY A 112 -29.98 -14.72 -42.50
C GLY A 112 -30.37 -13.64 -41.49
N ALA A 113 -29.99 -13.82 -40.22
CA ALA A 113 -30.12 -12.78 -39.20
C ALA A 113 -29.46 -11.46 -39.65
N ASP A 114 -30.14 -10.34 -39.42
CA ASP A 114 -29.64 -9.02 -39.76
C ASP A 114 -28.66 -8.48 -38.70
N ALA A 115 -28.78 -8.98 -37.45
CA ALA A 115 -27.74 -8.83 -36.43
C ALA A 115 -27.73 -9.97 -35.40
N VAL A 116 -26.54 -10.28 -34.89
CA VAL A 116 -26.30 -11.19 -33.76
C VAL A 116 -25.77 -10.39 -32.57
N ILE A 117 -26.43 -10.49 -31.43
CA ILE A 117 -26.16 -9.68 -30.23
C ILE A 117 -25.63 -10.58 -29.11
N ALA A 118 -24.39 -10.35 -28.70
CA ALA A 118 -23.79 -10.99 -27.54
C ALA A 118 -24.34 -10.37 -26.24
N VAL A 119 -24.94 -11.20 -25.36
CA VAL A 119 -25.49 -10.79 -24.07
C VAL A 119 -24.71 -11.48 -22.95
N GLY A 120 -23.65 -10.81 -22.47
CA GLY A 120 -22.71 -11.41 -21.54
C GLY A 120 -21.49 -10.52 -21.26
N GLY A 121 -20.37 -11.17 -20.94
CA GLY A 121 -19.06 -10.52 -20.84
C GLY A 121 -18.17 -10.85 -22.02
N ASP A 122 -16.90 -10.43 -21.92
CA ASP A 122 -15.93 -10.45 -23.02
C ASP A 122 -15.73 -11.84 -23.64
N GLY A 123 -15.70 -12.92 -22.84
CA GLY A 123 -15.64 -14.30 -23.37
C GLY A 123 -16.88 -14.74 -24.17
N THR A 124 -18.07 -14.20 -23.87
CA THR A 124 -19.27 -14.46 -24.68
C THR A 124 -19.24 -13.66 -25.99
N LEU A 125 -18.68 -12.45 -25.96
CA LEU A 125 -18.42 -11.67 -27.17
C LEU A 125 -17.36 -12.36 -28.05
N HIS A 126 -16.30 -12.90 -27.46
CA HIS A 126 -15.25 -13.66 -28.15
C HIS A 126 -15.79 -14.91 -28.86
N GLU A 127 -16.61 -15.74 -28.19
CA GLU A 127 -17.27 -16.88 -28.85
C GLU A 127 -18.17 -16.42 -30.02
N VAL A 128 -18.97 -15.36 -29.83
CA VAL A 128 -19.81 -14.82 -30.92
C VAL A 128 -18.95 -14.35 -32.09
N VAL A 129 -17.87 -13.60 -31.85
CA VAL A 129 -16.93 -13.15 -32.91
C VAL A 129 -16.34 -14.33 -33.67
N ASN A 130 -15.87 -15.38 -33.00
CA ASN A 130 -15.36 -16.58 -33.67
C ASN A 130 -16.45 -17.34 -34.45
N GLY A 131 -17.73 -17.12 -34.12
CA GLY A 131 -18.88 -17.62 -34.86
C GLY A 131 -19.15 -16.90 -36.19
N PHE A 132 -18.66 -15.66 -36.37
CA PHE A 132 -18.71 -14.98 -37.67
C PHE A 132 -17.77 -15.61 -38.72
N PHE A 133 -16.89 -16.53 -38.31
CA PHE A 133 -15.88 -17.14 -39.17
C PHE A 133 -15.90 -18.67 -39.15
N TRP A 134 -15.51 -19.26 -40.28
CA TRP A 134 -15.30 -20.70 -40.48
C TRP A 134 -14.21 -20.92 -41.52
N ALA A 135 -13.24 -21.80 -41.23
CA ALA A 135 -12.12 -22.11 -42.13
C ALA A 135 -11.43 -20.87 -42.75
N GLY A 136 -11.11 -19.88 -41.91
CA GLY A 136 -10.44 -18.63 -42.31
C GLY A 136 -11.32 -17.57 -43.00
N LYS A 137 -12.57 -17.91 -43.36
CA LYS A 137 -13.50 -17.05 -44.13
C LYS A 137 -14.70 -16.61 -43.28
N ALA A 138 -15.28 -15.46 -43.62
CA ALA A 138 -16.53 -15.01 -43.02
C ALA A 138 -17.68 -15.95 -43.43
N VAL A 139 -18.57 -16.25 -42.49
CA VAL A 139 -19.80 -17.02 -42.75
C VAL A 139 -20.79 -16.13 -43.50
N THR A 140 -21.39 -16.66 -44.56
CA THR A 140 -22.40 -15.96 -45.37
C THR A 140 -23.68 -16.80 -45.44
N ASN A 141 -24.82 -16.14 -45.60
CA ASN A 141 -26.07 -16.80 -45.99
C ASN A 141 -25.93 -17.35 -47.43
N HIS A 142 -26.60 -18.47 -47.72
CA HIS A 142 -26.65 -19.08 -49.05
C HIS A 142 -27.48 -18.29 -50.08
N ASP A 143 -28.44 -17.46 -49.64
CA ASP A 143 -29.47 -16.83 -50.49
C ASP A 143 -29.36 -15.29 -50.65
N ARG A 144 -28.35 -14.64 -50.04
CA ARG A 144 -28.14 -13.17 -50.16
C ARG A 144 -26.89 -12.84 -50.97
N GLU A 145 -27.00 -11.91 -51.92
CA GLU A 145 -25.83 -11.22 -52.47
C GLU A 145 -25.02 -10.56 -51.33
N ALA A 146 -23.70 -10.50 -51.48
CA ALA A 146 -22.75 -10.23 -50.38
C ALA A 146 -22.73 -8.79 -49.83
N THR A 147 -23.76 -7.99 -50.12
CA THR A 147 -23.85 -6.55 -49.79
C THR A 147 -24.38 -6.27 -48.38
N ASP A 148 -25.25 -7.12 -47.83
CA ASP A 148 -25.81 -6.97 -46.47
C ASP A 148 -25.17 -7.93 -45.47
N SER A 149 -24.03 -7.53 -44.89
CA SER A 149 -23.41 -8.26 -43.78
C SER A 149 -24.26 -8.22 -42.50
N THR A 150 -24.38 -9.38 -41.83
CA THR A 150 -24.94 -9.49 -40.48
C THR A 150 -24.12 -8.63 -39.52
N ALA A 151 -24.77 -7.78 -38.73
CA ALA A 151 -24.08 -6.91 -37.77
C ALA A 151 -23.82 -7.62 -36.44
N LEU A 152 -22.70 -7.28 -35.78
CA LEU A 152 -22.44 -7.68 -34.40
C LEU A 152 -22.97 -6.62 -33.42
N GLY A 153 -23.63 -7.06 -32.35
CA GLY A 153 -24.08 -6.22 -31.23
C GLY A 153 -23.62 -6.74 -29.87
N LEU A 154 -23.63 -5.87 -28.85
CA LEU A 154 -23.19 -6.20 -27.49
C LEU A 154 -24.09 -5.56 -26.43
N ILE A 155 -24.57 -6.39 -25.49
CA ILE A 155 -25.16 -5.94 -24.21
C ILE A 155 -24.20 -6.35 -23.09
N PRO A 156 -23.40 -5.42 -22.53
CA PRO A 156 -22.31 -5.74 -21.61
C PRO A 156 -22.81 -6.05 -20.19
N LEU A 157 -23.17 -7.31 -19.95
CA LEU A 157 -23.56 -7.86 -18.64
C LEU A 157 -22.43 -8.66 -17.96
N GLY A 158 -21.19 -8.44 -18.39
CA GLY A 158 -19.97 -9.07 -17.87
C GLY A 158 -19.44 -8.44 -16.57
N THR A 159 -18.37 -9.05 -16.04
CA THR A 159 -17.65 -8.54 -14.87
C THR A 159 -16.55 -7.53 -15.26
N GLY A 160 -15.90 -7.74 -16.41
CA GLY A 160 -14.88 -6.84 -16.97
C GLY A 160 -15.50 -5.82 -17.93
N SER A 161 -16.14 -6.31 -19.01
CA SER A 161 -16.70 -5.50 -20.09
C SER A 161 -15.63 -4.58 -20.69
N ASP A 162 -14.47 -5.16 -20.97
CA ASP A 162 -13.27 -4.47 -21.38
C ASP A 162 -13.40 -3.92 -22.81
N PHE A 163 -14.00 -4.67 -23.74
CA PHE A 163 -14.26 -4.17 -25.09
C PHE A 163 -15.28 -3.01 -25.11
N ALA A 164 -16.35 -3.09 -24.30
CA ALA A 164 -17.29 -1.98 -24.15
C ALA A 164 -16.60 -0.72 -23.61
N ARG A 165 -15.61 -0.87 -22.70
CA ARG A 165 -14.81 0.26 -22.20
C ARG A 165 -13.86 0.84 -23.25
N THR A 166 -13.32 0.03 -24.17
CA THR A 166 -12.54 0.51 -25.31
C THR A 166 -13.35 1.51 -26.15
N LEU A 167 -14.63 1.21 -26.38
CA LEU A 167 -15.56 2.08 -27.11
C LEU A 167 -16.20 3.18 -26.24
N SER A 168 -15.72 3.37 -24.99
CA SER A 168 -16.27 4.33 -24.01
C SER A 168 -17.75 4.12 -23.64
N TRP A 169 -18.27 2.91 -23.83
CA TRP A 169 -19.68 2.60 -23.62
C TRP A 169 -20.03 2.38 -22.14
N PRO A 170 -21.14 2.95 -21.65
CA PRO A 170 -21.61 2.66 -20.30
C PRO A 170 -22.15 1.22 -20.19
N ASN A 171 -21.87 0.58 -19.04
CA ASN A 171 -22.38 -0.75 -18.68
C ASN A 171 -23.88 -0.72 -18.28
N ASN A 172 -24.69 0.05 -18.99
CA ASN A 172 -26.13 0.17 -18.80
C ASN A 172 -26.87 -0.64 -19.89
N PRO A 173 -27.52 -1.76 -19.55
CA PRO A 173 -28.17 -2.61 -20.56
C PRO A 173 -29.40 -1.95 -21.22
N ALA A 174 -30.10 -1.02 -20.57
CA ALA A 174 -31.22 -0.31 -21.21
C ALA A 174 -30.72 0.60 -22.35
N GLU A 175 -29.55 1.21 -22.16
CA GLU A 175 -28.87 2.06 -23.13
C GLU A 175 -28.18 1.25 -24.24
N ALA A 176 -27.77 0.01 -23.96
CA ALA A 176 -27.39 -0.95 -24.99
C ALA A 176 -28.59 -1.33 -25.89
N ILE A 177 -29.77 -1.54 -25.31
CA ILE A 177 -31.00 -1.81 -26.08
C ILE A 177 -31.38 -0.61 -26.95
N GLU A 178 -31.29 0.62 -26.44
CA GLU A 178 -31.58 1.84 -27.22
C GLU A 178 -30.60 2.03 -28.40
N ARG A 179 -29.32 1.69 -28.21
CA ARG A 179 -28.31 1.67 -29.29
C ARG A 179 -28.62 0.64 -30.37
N ILE A 180 -29.02 -0.57 -29.98
CA ILE A 180 -29.48 -1.63 -30.91
C ILE A 180 -30.75 -1.19 -31.65
N TYR A 181 -31.69 -0.53 -30.97
CA TYR A 181 -32.92 0.01 -31.57
C TYR A 181 -32.63 1.03 -32.68
N ARG A 182 -31.74 2.01 -32.40
CA ARG A 182 -31.26 3.00 -33.38
C ARG A 182 -30.60 2.33 -34.59
N GLY A 183 -29.80 1.29 -34.36
CA GLY A 183 -29.31 0.40 -35.43
C GLY A 183 -28.24 1.01 -36.36
N HIS A 184 -27.56 2.07 -35.93
CA HIS A 184 -26.39 2.61 -36.62
C HIS A 184 -25.28 1.56 -36.72
N ARG A 185 -24.50 1.58 -37.81
CA ARG A 185 -23.42 0.62 -38.08
C ARG A 185 -22.09 1.33 -38.29
N SER A 186 -21.02 0.77 -37.73
CA SER A 186 -19.63 1.21 -37.87
C SER A 186 -18.77 -0.01 -38.20
N ARG A 187 -17.59 0.16 -38.83
CA ARG A 187 -16.66 -0.95 -39.04
C ARG A 187 -15.66 -1.00 -37.89
N ILE A 188 -15.32 -2.21 -37.48
CA ILE A 188 -14.24 -2.48 -36.53
C ILE A 188 -13.32 -3.55 -37.06
N ASP A 189 -12.06 -3.43 -36.67
CA ASP A 189 -10.98 -4.33 -37.03
C ASP A 189 -10.97 -5.52 -36.05
N ILE A 190 -10.53 -6.69 -36.52
CA ILE A 190 -10.47 -7.94 -35.77
C ILE A 190 -9.09 -8.57 -36.00
N GLY A 191 -8.45 -8.96 -34.91
CA GLY A 191 -7.21 -9.72 -34.95
C GLY A 191 -7.43 -11.18 -35.34
N VAL A 192 -6.60 -11.68 -36.23
CA VAL A 192 -6.52 -13.06 -36.69
C VAL A 192 -5.16 -13.60 -36.28
N ILE A 193 -5.13 -14.74 -35.61
CA ILE A 193 -3.91 -15.48 -35.25
C ILE A 193 -3.91 -16.76 -36.07
N ASP A 194 -2.97 -16.89 -37.00
CA ASP A 194 -2.77 -18.08 -37.81
C ASP A 194 -1.65 -18.93 -37.18
N GLY A 195 -1.98 -20.13 -36.68
CA GLY A 195 -1.01 -21.08 -36.12
C GLY A 195 -0.62 -22.19 -37.10
N GLU A 196 0.50 -22.90 -36.85
CA GLU A 196 1.11 -23.88 -37.77
C GLU A 196 0.18 -25.03 -38.23
N LYS A 197 -0.89 -25.33 -37.48
CA LYS A 197 -1.88 -26.37 -37.84
C LYS A 197 -2.95 -25.89 -38.82
N GLY A 198 -2.91 -24.63 -39.27
CA GLY A 198 -3.84 -24.07 -40.26
C GLY A 198 -5.21 -23.68 -39.70
N GLU A 199 -5.38 -23.64 -38.39
CA GLU A 199 -6.58 -23.12 -37.72
C GLU A 199 -6.37 -21.63 -37.37
N SER A 200 -7.14 -20.75 -38.01
CA SER A 200 -7.16 -19.32 -37.69
C SER A 200 -8.06 -19.04 -36.47
N HIS A 201 -7.52 -18.38 -35.46
CA HIS A 201 -8.27 -17.92 -34.29
C HIS A 201 -8.50 -16.40 -34.33
N TYR A 202 -9.66 -15.95 -33.86
CA TYR A 202 -10.07 -14.54 -33.96
C TYR A 202 -10.14 -13.89 -32.58
N PHE A 203 -9.68 -12.65 -32.47
CA PHE A 203 -9.73 -11.87 -31.25
C PHE A 203 -10.14 -10.43 -31.50
N LEU A 204 -10.88 -9.86 -30.55
CA LEU A 204 -11.49 -8.54 -30.67
C LEU A 204 -10.73 -7.47 -29.89
N ASN A 205 -10.02 -7.85 -28.83
CA ASN A 205 -9.52 -6.92 -27.83
C ASN A 205 -8.00 -7.03 -27.66
N VAL A 206 -7.48 -8.13 -27.12
CA VAL A 206 -6.02 -8.30 -26.92
C VAL A 206 -5.60 -9.76 -27.10
N ALA A 207 -4.49 -9.97 -27.82
CA ALA A 207 -3.72 -11.20 -27.83
C ALA A 207 -2.46 -11.06 -26.96
N ASP A 208 -2.18 -12.08 -26.16
CA ASP A 208 -1.17 -12.09 -25.11
C ASP A 208 -0.17 -13.22 -25.34
N ILE A 209 1.11 -12.93 -25.13
CA ILE A 209 2.22 -13.88 -25.24
C ILE A 209 3.09 -13.84 -23.97
N HIS A 210 3.56 -15.01 -23.53
CA HIS A 210 4.37 -15.24 -22.32
C HIS A 210 3.61 -14.99 -20.99
N LEU A 211 4.10 -14.09 -20.13
CA LEU A 211 3.59 -13.95 -18.76
C LEU A 211 2.12 -13.50 -18.75
N SER A 212 1.68 -12.65 -19.67
CA SER A 212 0.29 -12.16 -19.69
C SER A 212 -0.71 -13.27 -20.05
N ALA A 213 -0.36 -14.15 -20.98
CA ALA A 213 -1.12 -15.37 -21.26
C ALA A 213 -1.16 -16.31 -20.04
N LYS A 214 0.00 -16.58 -19.43
CA LYS A 214 0.11 -17.38 -18.19
C LYS A 214 -0.68 -16.75 -17.02
N ALA A 215 -0.80 -15.42 -16.98
CA ALA A 215 -1.58 -14.69 -15.98
C ALA A 215 -3.09 -14.87 -16.18
N GLY A 216 -3.57 -14.79 -17.43
CA GLY A 216 -4.96 -15.06 -17.76
C GLY A 216 -5.36 -16.52 -17.50
N PHE A 217 -4.46 -17.49 -17.73
CA PHE A 217 -4.65 -18.90 -17.32
C PHE A 217 -5.01 -19.02 -15.85
N PHE A 218 -4.19 -18.44 -14.95
CA PHE A 218 -4.46 -18.50 -13.51
C PHE A 218 -5.68 -17.66 -13.12
N ALA A 219 -5.87 -16.48 -13.73
CA ALA A 219 -7.05 -15.64 -13.48
C ALA A 219 -8.36 -16.38 -13.78
N SER A 220 -8.39 -17.26 -14.79
CA SER A 220 -9.55 -18.08 -15.13
C SER A 220 -10.06 -18.94 -13.96
N ARG A 221 -9.14 -19.50 -13.16
CA ARG A 221 -9.45 -20.35 -11.99
C ARG A 221 -10.06 -19.56 -10.83
N TYR A 222 -9.79 -18.27 -10.75
CA TYR A 222 -10.23 -17.38 -9.68
C TYR A 222 -11.34 -16.40 -10.10
N LYS A 223 -12.02 -16.60 -11.26
CA LYS A 223 -13.14 -15.77 -11.78
C LYS A 223 -14.24 -15.45 -10.72
N LYS A 224 -14.33 -16.20 -9.61
CA LYS A 224 -15.19 -15.92 -8.42
C LYS A 224 -14.82 -14.65 -7.64
N PHE A 225 -13.58 -14.18 -7.69
CA PHE A 225 -13.07 -13.03 -6.91
C PHE A 225 -13.21 -11.67 -7.63
N GLY A 226 -13.89 -11.62 -8.79
CA GLY A 226 -14.00 -10.40 -9.60
C GLY A 226 -12.62 -9.93 -10.10
N ASN A 227 -12.43 -8.62 -10.29
CA ASN A 227 -11.21 -8.05 -10.90
C ASN A 227 -9.90 -8.42 -10.16
N LEU A 228 -9.98 -8.82 -8.89
CA LEU A 228 -8.81 -9.31 -8.14
C LEU A 228 -8.23 -10.61 -8.72
N CYS A 229 -9.01 -11.37 -9.50
CA CYS A 229 -8.53 -12.61 -10.12
C CYS A 229 -7.39 -12.38 -11.12
N TYR A 230 -7.36 -11.24 -11.81
CA TYR A 230 -6.29 -10.89 -12.75
C TYR A 230 -4.99 -10.53 -12.03
N VAL A 231 -5.06 -9.83 -10.90
CA VAL A 231 -3.88 -9.51 -10.07
C VAL A 231 -3.31 -10.79 -9.42
N ILE A 232 -4.17 -11.65 -8.87
CA ILE A 232 -3.76 -12.96 -8.32
C ILE A 232 -3.19 -13.84 -9.43
N GLY A 233 -3.81 -13.84 -10.62
CA GLY A 233 -3.37 -14.59 -11.79
C GLY A 233 -1.98 -14.16 -12.26
N ALA A 234 -1.72 -12.86 -12.36
CA ALA A 234 -0.40 -12.31 -12.70
C ALA A 234 0.67 -12.65 -11.67
N LEU A 235 0.38 -12.48 -10.37
CA LEU A 235 1.31 -12.86 -9.30
C LEU A 235 1.62 -14.36 -9.31
N GLN A 236 0.62 -15.21 -9.57
CA GLN A 236 0.83 -16.66 -9.71
C GLN A 236 1.58 -17.01 -11.01
N ALA A 237 1.41 -16.25 -12.09
CA ALA A 237 2.15 -16.44 -13.33
C ALA A 237 3.65 -16.18 -13.15
N PHE A 238 4.03 -15.16 -12.36
CA PHE A 238 5.44 -14.89 -12.03
C PHE A 238 6.12 -16.06 -11.31
N ILE A 239 5.37 -16.90 -10.58
CA ILE A 239 5.94 -18.09 -9.93
C ILE A 239 6.41 -19.07 -11.00
N GLY A 240 7.73 -19.28 -11.04
CA GLY A 240 8.38 -20.12 -12.05
C GLY A 240 8.28 -19.55 -13.48
N HIS A 241 8.05 -18.26 -13.67
CA HIS A 241 8.26 -17.63 -14.98
C HIS A 241 9.76 -17.32 -15.18
N ARG A 242 10.21 -17.39 -16.43
CA ARG A 242 11.52 -16.93 -16.88
C ARG A 242 11.29 -16.06 -18.10
N ASN A 243 11.97 -14.92 -18.13
CA ASN A 243 11.98 -14.05 -19.30
C ASN A 243 12.74 -14.78 -20.43
N GLN A 244 12.24 -14.67 -21.66
CA GLN A 244 12.76 -15.37 -22.84
C GLN A 244 13.11 -14.36 -23.93
N ASP A 245 14.06 -14.72 -24.80
CA ASP A 245 14.50 -13.87 -25.90
C ASP A 245 13.68 -14.23 -27.15
N LEU A 246 12.97 -13.24 -27.71
CA LEU A 246 12.08 -13.41 -28.86
C LEU A 246 12.64 -12.73 -30.11
N ARG A 247 12.45 -13.34 -31.28
CA ARG A 247 12.52 -12.63 -32.55
C ARG A 247 11.12 -12.16 -32.92
N ILE A 248 11.04 -10.91 -33.33
CA ILE A 248 9.81 -10.28 -33.77
C ILE A 248 10.06 -9.68 -35.14
N LYS A 249 9.17 -9.97 -36.09
CA LYS A 249 9.15 -9.38 -37.43
C LYS A 249 7.84 -8.64 -37.60
N VAL A 250 7.94 -7.39 -38.06
CA VAL A 250 6.83 -6.44 -38.14
C VAL A 250 6.64 -6.04 -39.59
N ASN A 251 5.39 -6.00 -40.06
CA ASN A 251 5.01 -5.49 -41.37
C ASN A 251 5.86 -6.07 -42.52
N GLU A 252 6.11 -7.39 -42.47
CA GLU A 252 6.96 -8.14 -43.40
C GLU A 252 8.45 -7.75 -43.48
N GLY A 253 8.93 -6.87 -42.59
CA GLY A 253 10.32 -6.39 -42.54
C GLY A 253 11.36 -7.38 -42.00
N GLU A 254 12.50 -6.85 -41.55
CA GLU A 254 13.60 -7.65 -40.97
C GLU A 254 13.27 -8.20 -39.58
N TRP A 255 13.82 -9.38 -39.26
CA TRP A 255 13.68 -10.00 -37.94
C TRP A 255 14.55 -9.30 -36.90
N GLN A 256 13.93 -8.75 -35.85
CA GLN A 256 14.61 -8.09 -34.73
C GLN A 256 14.56 -8.96 -33.47
N THR A 257 15.67 -9.03 -32.73
CA THR A 257 15.77 -9.80 -31.47
C THR A 257 15.53 -8.90 -30.26
N TYR A 258 14.56 -9.27 -29.44
CA TYR A 258 14.22 -8.62 -28.17
C TYR A 258 14.64 -9.54 -27.01
N PRO A 259 15.67 -9.18 -26.23
CA PRO A 259 16.11 -9.99 -25.09
C PRO A 259 15.20 -9.81 -23.87
N GLN A 260 15.09 -10.86 -23.07
CA GLN A 260 14.40 -10.88 -21.77
C GLN A 260 12.95 -10.37 -21.82
N VAL A 261 12.18 -10.75 -22.85
CA VAL A 261 10.75 -10.45 -22.93
C VAL A 261 9.99 -11.21 -21.84
N THR A 262 9.38 -10.45 -20.94
CA THR A 262 8.49 -10.93 -19.89
C THR A 262 7.08 -11.14 -20.43
N ALA A 263 6.56 -10.18 -21.20
CA ALA A 263 5.26 -10.28 -21.86
C ALA A 263 5.23 -9.46 -23.15
N LEU A 264 4.42 -9.91 -24.10
CA LEU A 264 4.17 -9.25 -25.37
C LEU A 264 2.65 -9.21 -25.57
N CYS A 265 2.07 -8.01 -25.66
CA CYS A 265 0.62 -7.80 -25.73
C CYS A 265 0.27 -7.08 -27.04
N ILE A 266 -0.53 -7.72 -27.90
CA ILE A 266 -1.00 -7.17 -29.17
C ILE A 266 -2.46 -6.74 -28.99
N GLY A 267 -2.70 -5.43 -28.87
CA GLY A 267 -4.01 -4.85 -28.64
C GLY A 267 -4.65 -4.28 -29.90
N ASN A 268 -5.86 -4.77 -30.18
CA ASN A 268 -6.83 -4.10 -31.03
C ASN A 268 -7.66 -3.11 -30.21
N GLY A 269 -8.03 -3.51 -28.98
CA GLY A 269 -8.67 -2.66 -27.98
C GLY A 269 -7.73 -2.20 -26.87
N LYS A 270 -8.23 -1.28 -26.02
CA LYS A 270 -7.41 -0.52 -25.05
C LYS A 270 -7.28 -1.17 -23.68
N TYR A 271 -8.22 -2.03 -23.31
CA TYR A 271 -8.35 -2.57 -21.95
C TYR A 271 -8.31 -4.09 -21.95
N PHE A 272 -7.67 -4.67 -20.96
CA PHE A 272 -7.62 -6.11 -20.72
C PHE A 272 -7.76 -6.41 -19.23
N GLY A 273 -8.08 -7.65 -18.87
CA GLY A 273 -7.99 -8.14 -17.50
C GLY A 273 -8.79 -7.35 -16.45
N GLY A 274 -10.01 -6.94 -16.77
CA GLY A 274 -10.87 -6.19 -15.85
C GLY A 274 -10.46 -4.73 -15.68
N GLY A 275 -10.06 -4.09 -16.78
CA GLY A 275 -9.80 -2.65 -16.85
C GLY A 275 -8.35 -2.20 -16.79
N MET A 276 -7.36 -3.11 -16.91
CA MET A 276 -5.96 -2.71 -17.11
C MET A 276 -5.79 -2.14 -18.51
N LYS A 277 -5.29 -0.90 -18.65
CA LYS A 277 -5.19 -0.22 -19.94
C LYS A 277 -3.86 -0.56 -20.64
N ILE A 278 -3.65 -1.84 -20.95
CA ILE A 278 -2.37 -2.40 -21.42
C ILE A 278 -1.88 -1.79 -22.75
N THR A 279 -2.80 -1.43 -23.62
CA THR A 279 -2.56 -0.94 -24.99
C THR A 279 -3.29 0.39 -25.15
N PRO A 280 -2.78 1.47 -24.54
CA PRO A 280 -3.55 2.69 -24.31
C PRO A 280 -3.83 3.52 -25.57
N ASN A 281 -3.12 3.24 -26.66
CA ASN A 281 -3.18 3.92 -27.97
C ASN A 281 -3.82 3.05 -29.07
N ALA A 282 -4.15 1.78 -28.80
CA ALA A 282 -4.86 0.90 -29.72
C ALA A 282 -6.23 1.49 -30.13
N ASP A 283 -6.61 1.35 -31.38
CA ASP A 283 -7.89 1.86 -31.91
C ASP A 283 -8.49 0.81 -32.86
N PRO A 284 -9.61 0.16 -32.49
CA PRO A 284 -10.27 -0.88 -33.30
C PRO A 284 -10.86 -0.39 -34.64
N SER A 285 -10.55 0.81 -35.11
CA SER A 285 -11.01 1.37 -36.38
C SER A 285 -9.89 1.97 -37.23
N SER A 286 -8.62 1.70 -36.86
CA SER A 286 -7.46 2.39 -37.40
C SER A 286 -6.66 1.64 -38.46
N GLY A 287 -6.91 0.33 -38.66
CA GLY A 287 -6.08 -0.50 -39.54
C GLY A 287 -4.73 -0.94 -38.96
N ASP A 288 -4.50 -0.71 -37.66
CA ASP A 288 -3.24 -0.97 -36.94
C ASP A 288 -3.50 -1.57 -35.54
N PHE A 289 -2.74 -2.60 -35.14
CA PHE A 289 -2.63 -3.04 -33.75
C PHE A 289 -1.58 -2.22 -32.99
N GLU A 290 -1.79 -1.99 -31.68
CA GLU A 290 -0.72 -1.57 -30.78
C GLU A 290 -0.06 -2.79 -30.13
N VAL A 291 1.24 -2.97 -30.35
CA VAL A 291 2.04 -4.02 -29.71
C VAL A 291 2.87 -3.42 -28.58
N VAL A 292 2.64 -3.89 -27.35
CA VAL A 292 3.38 -3.46 -26.15
C VAL A 292 4.28 -4.59 -25.68
N ILE A 293 5.58 -4.31 -25.56
CA ILE A 293 6.62 -5.26 -25.15
C ILE A 293 7.10 -4.88 -23.74
N LEU A 294 7.09 -5.84 -22.82
CA LEU A 294 7.60 -5.70 -21.46
C LEU A 294 8.88 -6.54 -21.32
N GLN A 295 10.00 -5.89 -21.04
CA GLN A 295 11.32 -6.54 -20.91
C GLN A 295 11.88 -6.46 -19.48
N ASP A 296 12.49 -7.55 -19.03
CA ASP A 296 13.10 -7.71 -17.71
C ASP A 296 12.24 -7.35 -16.47
N PHE A 297 10.90 -7.46 -16.57
CA PHE A 297 10.02 -7.19 -15.43
C PHE A 297 10.08 -8.31 -14.40
N LYS A 298 10.19 -7.97 -13.11
CA LYS A 298 9.99 -8.90 -11.99
C LYS A 298 8.61 -8.72 -11.37
N TRP A 299 8.23 -9.63 -10.46
CA TRP A 299 6.92 -9.59 -9.79
C TRP A 299 6.69 -8.29 -8.99
N TYR A 300 7.74 -7.73 -8.39
CA TYR A 300 7.66 -6.48 -7.63
C TYR A 300 7.49 -5.26 -8.55
N ASP A 301 8.06 -5.27 -9.77
CA ASP A 301 7.84 -4.23 -10.77
C ASP A 301 6.37 -4.15 -11.14
N PHE A 302 5.75 -5.30 -11.40
CA PHE A 302 4.32 -5.38 -11.70
C PHE A 302 3.48 -4.80 -10.56
N VAL A 303 3.74 -5.16 -9.29
CA VAL A 303 2.98 -4.63 -8.14
C VAL A 303 3.17 -3.12 -7.97
N LEU A 304 4.41 -2.63 -8.00
CA LEU A 304 4.72 -1.20 -7.81
C LEU A 304 4.16 -0.34 -8.96
N LYS A 305 4.24 -0.84 -10.20
CA LYS A 305 3.82 -0.13 -11.41
C LYS A 305 2.37 -0.42 -11.82
N LEU A 306 1.62 -1.25 -11.07
CA LEU A 306 0.23 -1.63 -11.37
C LEU A 306 -0.69 -0.42 -11.57
N HIS A 307 -0.52 0.64 -10.78
CA HIS A 307 -1.27 1.88 -10.92
C HIS A 307 -1.02 2.59 -12.27
N LYS A 308 0.21 2.52 -12.82
CA LYS A 308 0.52 3.05 -14.16
C LYS A 308 -0.18 2.24 -15.24
N LEU A 309 -0.26 0.92 -15.09
CA LEU A 309 -0.93 0.03 -16.04
C LEU A 309 -2.46 0.27 -16.08
N TYR A 310 -3.11 0.47 -14.92
CA TYR A 310 -4.53 0.86 -14.89
C TYR A 310 -4.78 2.27 -15.45
N ASN A 311 -3.83 3.19 -15.29
CA ASN A 311 -3.92 4.54 -15.85
C ASN A 311 -3.47 4.64 -17.33
N GLY A 312 -2.89 3.58 -17.90
CA GLY A 312 -2.30 3.59 -19.25
C GLY A 312 -1.02 4.42 -19.39
N THR A 313 -0.32 4.70 -18.29
CA THR A 313 0.93 5.50 -18.28
C THR A 313 2.19 4.62 -18.15
N HIS A 314 2.05 3.29 -18.21
CA HIS A 314 3.15 2.33 -18.17
C HIS A 314 4.11 2.45 -19.36
N LEU A 315 3.68 3.01 -20.49
CA LEU A 315 4.56 3.32 -21.63
C LEU A 315 5.69 4.32 -21.29
N SER A 316 5.58 5.05 -20.16
CA SER A 316 6.64 5.92 -19.64
C SER A 316 7.69 5.19 -18.79
N VAL A 317 7.59 3.86 -18.65
CA VAL A 317 8.44 3.06 -17.77
C VAL A 317 9.59 2.45 -18.55
N THR A 318 10.80 2.50 -17.98
CA THR A 318 11.98 1.81 -18.52
C THR A 318 11.70 0.33 -18.78
N ASN A 319 12.19 -0.17 -19.91
CA ASN A 319 11.94 -1.52 -20.43
C ASN A 319 10.47 -1.81 -20.85
N VAL A 320 9.70 -0.76 -21.14
CA VAL A 320 8.42 -0.86 -21.86
C VAL A 320 8.58 -0.18 -23.21
N SER A 321 8.21 -0.86 -24.29
CA SER A 321 8.11 -0.27 -25.63
C SER A 321 6.70 -0.48 -26.19
N SER A 322 6.29 0.40 -27.11
CA SER A 322 5.06 0.29 -27.88
C SER A 322 5.34 0.60 -29.35
N ILE A 323 4.76 -0.19 -30.25
CA ILE A 323 4.87 -0.03 -31.71
C ILE A 323 3.49 -0.27 -32.35
N ARG A 324 3.24 0.35 -33.51
CA ARG A 324 2.04 0.12 -34.33
C ARG A 324 2.36 -0.80 -35.49
N VAL A 325 1.51 -1.79 -35.76
CA VAL A 325 1.74 -2.85 -36.75
C VAL A 325 0.44 -3.25 -37.46
N HIS A 326 0.51 -3.56 -38.74
CA HIS A 326 -0.59 -4.23 -39.48
C HIS A 326 -0.39 -5.75 -39.54
N SER A 327 0.85 -6.22 -39.37
CA SER A 327 1.17 -7.64 -39.17
C SER A 327 2.39 -7.83 -38.29
N ILE A 328 2.39 -8.93 -37.53
CA ILE A 328 3.49 -9.32 -36.64
C ILE A 328 3.68 -10.84 -36.66
N GLU A 329 4.93 -11.27 -36.78
CA GLU A 329 5.37 -12.67 -36.68
C GLU A 329 6.30 -12.79 -35.45
N VAL A 330 6.16 -13.85 -34.66
CA VAL A 330 6.94 -14.07 -33.42
C VAL A 330 7.58 -15.45 -33.41
N GLU A 331 8.85 -15.54 -32.99
CA GLU A 331 9.65 -16.78 -32.93
C GLU A 331 10.49 -16.82 -31.63
N ASP A 332 10.42 -17.90 -30.85
CA ASP A 332 11.25 -18.11 -29.64
C ASP A 332 12.65 -18.63 -30.01
N ILE A 333 13.68 -17.92 -29.56
CA ILE A 333 15.09 -18.29 -29.79
C ILE A 333 15.55 -19.36 -28.80
N SER A 334 14.95 -19.42 -27.61
CA SER A 334 15.47 -20.15 -26.47
C SER A 334 15.34 -21.67 -26.57
N GLY A 335 14.58 -22.18 -27.56
CA GLY A 335 14.38 -23.61 -27.80
C GLY A 335 13.70 -24.35 -26.63
N SER A 336 13.05 -23.61 -25.72
CA SER A 336 12.54 -24.16 -24.46
C SER A 336 11.09 -24.64 -24.53
N GLY A 337 10.42 -24.47 -25.68
CA GLY A 337 9.20 -25.20 -26.04
C GLY A 337 7.94 -24.83 -25.25
N SER A 338 7.87 -23.64 -24.66
CA SER A 338 6.70 -23.22 -23.88
C SER A 338 6.35 -21.73 -24.04
N ILE A 339 6.04 -21.32 -25.27
CA ILE A 339 5.34 -20.05 -25.50
C ILE A 339 3.90 -20.23 -25.03
N PHE A 340 3.44 -19.40 -24.08
CA PHE A 340 2.03 -19.31 -23.73
C PHE A 340 1.37 -18.25 -24.61
N VAL A 341 0.33 -18.63 -25.35
CA VAL A 341 -0.47 -17.73 -26.21
C VAL A 341 -1.93 -17.77 -25.76
N GLN A 342 -2.55 -16.60 -25.65
CA GLN A 342 -3.94 -16.42 -25.25
C GLN A 342 -4.56 -15.26 -26.04
N SER A 343 -5.86 -15.30 -26.31
CA SER A 343 -6.57 -14.15 -26.86
C SER A 343 -7.91 -13.91 -26.16
N ASP A 344 -8.23 -12.64 -25.88
CA ASP A 344 -9.42 -12.16 -25.13
C ASP A 344 -9.71 -12.85 -23.78
N GLY A 345 -8.74 -13.58 -23.22
CA GLY A 345 -8.86 -14.35 -21.97
C GLY A 345 -9.07 -15.86 -22.13
N GLU A 346 -9.10 -16.38 -23.36
CA GLU A 346 -9.23 -17.80 -23.70
C GLU A 346 -7.97 -18.32 -24.43
N HIS A 347 -7.65 -19.61 -24.28
CA HIS A 347 -6.32 -20.15 -24.58
C HIS A 347 -6.26 -20.90 -25.92
N LEU A 348 -5.22 -20.65 -26.71
CA LEU A 348 -5.04 -21.24 -28.03
C LEU A 348 -4.17 -22.51 -27.94
N GLY A 349 -4.74 -23.54 -27.28
CA GLY A 349 -4.14 -24.87 -27.09
C GLY A 349 -3.05 -24.96 -26.01
N ALA A 350 -2.74 -26.13 -25.43
CA ALA A 350 -3.59 -27.29 -25.19
C ALA A 350 -3.06 -28.07 -23.96
N GLY A 351 -3.96 -28.62 -23.13
CA GLY A 351 -3.62 -29.69 -22.18
C GLY A 351 -3.00 -29.27 -20.83
N LEU A 352 -3.27 -30.08 -19.80
CA LEU A 352 -2.59 -30.02 -18.51
C LEU A 352 -1.28 -30.84 -18.56
N HIS A 353 -0.26 -30.36 -17.86
CA HIS A 353 1.12 -30.88 -17.73
C HIS A 353 2.10 -30.57 -18.89
N PRO A 354 3.37 -30.28 -18.57
CA PRO A 354 4.40 -30.01 -19.58
C PRO A 354 4.94 -31.32 -20.17
N MET A 355 4.78 -31.48 -21.48
CA MET A 355 5.67 -32.30 -22.30
C MET A 355 6.08 -31.48 -23.53
N ASN A 356 7.32 -31.68 -23.96
CA ASN A 356 7.96 -30.88 -25.01
C ASN A 356 7.30 -31.14 -26.38
N GLU A 357 6.61 -30.14 -26.92
CA GLU A 357 6.40 -29.99 -28.37
C GLU A 357 6.92 -28.60 -28.77
N GLN A 358 7.66 -28.52 -29.88
CA GLN A 358 8.14 -27.25 -30.40
C GLN A 358 6.98 -26.50 -31.04
N PHE A 359 6.73 -25.27 -30.58
CA PHE A 359 5.80 -24.34 -31.22
C PHE A 359 6.61 -23.34 -32.06
N GLY A 360 6.34 -23.30 -33.37
CA GLY A 360 6.90 -22.33 -34.30
C GLY A 360 5.89 -21.26 -34.73
N LYS A 361 6.43 -20.09 -35.08
CA LYS A 361 5.83 -19.00 -35.88
C LYS A 361 4.31 -18.84 -35.85
N ASP A 362 3.84 -18.06 -34.89
CA ASP A 362 2.50 -17.46 -34.94
C ASP A 362 2.52 -16.18 -35.80
N VAL A 363 1.50 -16.01 -36.65
CA VAL A 363 1.33 -14.82 -37.52
C VAL A 363 0.02 -14.11 -37.16
N ILE A 364 0.09 -12.81 -36.86
CA ILE A 364 -1.08 -11.99 -36.52
C ILE A 364 -1.39 -10.98 -37.63
N ARG A 365 -2.68 -10.87 -38.01
CA ARG A 365 -3.20 -10.06 -39.12
C ARG A 365 -4.58 -9.48 -38.81
N GLU A 366 -5.04 -8.52 -39.62
CA GLU A 366 -6.35 -7.88 -39.49
C GLU A 366 -7.43 -8.43 -40.46
N LYS A 367 -8.70 -8.43 -40.02
CA LYS A 367 -9.90 -8.45 -40.87
C LYS A 367 -11.00 -7.53 -40.29
N ALA A 368 -11.79 -6.86 -41.13
CA ALA A 368 -12.87 -5.97 -40.68
C ALA A 368 -14.24 -6.67 -40.51
N LEU A 369 -15.04 -6.20 -39.54
CA LEU A 369 -16.44 -6.59 -39.29
C LEU A 369 -17.34 -5.36 -39.05
N SER A 370 -18.63 -5.47 -39.40
CA SER A 370 -19.62 -4.42 -39.12
C SER A 370 -20.19 -4.54 -37.70
N PHE A 371 -19.88 -3.56 -36.85
CA PHE A 371 -20.43 -3.34 -35.51
C PHE A 371 -21.46 -2.19 -35.54
N GLY A 372 -21.84 -1.61 -34.40
CA GLY A 372 -22.81 -0.51 -34.38
C GLY A 372 -22.60 0.61 -33.36
N VAL A 373 -22.88 1.84 -33.81
CA VAL A 373 -22.87 3.17 -33.14
C VAL A 373 -21.66 4.06 -33.42
N GLU A 374 -21.95 5.37 -33.54
CA GLU A 374 -21.08 6.54 -33.48
C GLU A 374 -21.70 7.57 -32.52
N GLU A 375 -20.89 8.41 -31.88
CA GLU A 375 -21.33 9.57 -31.08
C GLU A 375 -20.31 10.72 -31.26
N ASP A 376 -20.76 11.88 -31.72
CA ASP A 376 -19.94 12.99 -32.22
C ASP A 376 -19.80 14.13 -31.18
N ILE A 377 -18.56 14.48 -30.81
CA ILE A 377 -18.24 15.70 -30.06
C ILE A 377 -16.94 16.35 -30.57
N GLY A 378 -17.04 17.06 -31.69
CA GLY A 378 -16.52 18.44 -31.79
C GLY A 378 -15.02 18.66 -32.01
N GLU A 379 -14.60 18.72 -33.29
CA GLU A 379 -13.30 19.27 -33.67
C GLU A 379 -13.40 20.30 -34.82
N GLN A 380 -13.65 21.58 -34.48
CA GLN A 380 -13.53 22.71 -35.40
C GLN A 380 -12.89 23.93 -34.73
N GLN A 381 -11.55 23.97 -34.56
CA GLN A 381 -10.77 25.23 -34.55
C GLN A 381 -9.22 25.10 -34.55
N PHE A 382 -8.60 24.10 -35.19
CA PHE A 382 -7.11 24.01 -35.28
C PHE A 382 -6.53 23.80 -36.70
N GLN A 383 -7.26 24.20 -37.74
CA GLN A 383 -6.80 24.16 -39.14
C GLN A 383 -6.51 25.56 -39.72
N ARG A 384 -5.43 26.18 -39.23
CA ARG A 384 -4.69 27.31 -39.87
C ARG A 384 -3.41 27.54 -39.07
N TRP A 385 -2.27 27.05 -39.56
CA TRP A 385 -0.86 27.42 -39.29
C TRP A 385 0.02 26.46 -40.13
N ASN A 386 1.04 26.96 -40.82
CA ASN A 386 1.87 26.14 -41.72
C ASN A 386 2.94 25.35 -40.95
N SER A 387 3.52 24.33 -41.58
CA SER A 387 4.45 23.38 -40.94
C SER A 387 5.70 24.04 -40.31
N GLY A 388 6.23 25.10 -40.94
CA GLY A 388 7.33 25.90 -40.39
C GLY A 388 6.96 26.60 -39.08
N ASP A 389 5.77 27.21 -39.00
CA ASP A 389 5.30 27.89 -37.79
C ASP A 389 5.02 26.89 -36.64
N ARG A 390 4.66 25.65 -36.97
CA ARG A 390 4.48 24.57 -35.98
C ARG A 390 5.81 24.08 -35.43
N GLN A 391 6.86 23.95 -36.25
CA GLN A 391 8.21 23.62 -35.78
C GLN A 391 8.83 24.77 -34.98
N MET A 392 8.68 26.02 -35.45
CA MET A 392 9.12 27.21 -34.74
C MET A 392 8.39 27.34 -33.39
N GLY A 393 7.06 27.14 -33.36
CA GLY A 393 6.26 27.13 -32.15
C GLY A 393 6.60 25.99 -31.19
N ALA A 394 6.89 24.78 -31.71
CA ALA A 394 7.35 23.66 -30.89
C ALA A 394 8.74 23.91 -30.29
N MET A 395 9.68 24.47 -31.04
CA MET A 395 11.00 24.87 -30.52
C MET A 395 10.88 26.03 -29.52
N LEU A 396 10.03 27.03 -29.77
CA LEU A 396 9.79 28.12 -28.81
C LEU A 396 9.18 27.56 -27.51
N CYS A 397 8.18 26.69 -27.60
CA CYS A 397 7.60 26.00 -26.45
C CYS A 397 8.60 25.09 -25.74
N TRP A 398 9.51 24.41 -26.45
CA TRP A 398 10.55 23.56 -25.86
C TRP A 398 11.61 24.39 -25.12
N VAL A 399 12.09 25.49 -25.70
CA VAL A 399 13.03 26.42 -25.06
C VAL A 399 12.37 27.14 -23.87
N ILE A 400 11.12 27.59 -23.99
CA ILE A 400 10.36 28.17 -22.88
C ILE A 400 10.12 27.13 -21.76
N TRP A 401 9.84 25.87 -22.11
CA TRP A 401 9.69 24.77 -21.14
C TRP A 401 11.02 24.42 -20.46
N GLN A 402 12.14 24.45 -21.19
CA GLN A 402 13.48 24.18 -20.67
C GLN A 402 13.97 25.32 -19.76
N ASP A 403 13.83 26.59 -20.14
CA ASP A 403 14.18 27.74 -19.28
C ASP A 403 13.26 27.85 -18.06
N ARG A 404 11.95 27.59 -18.23
CA ARG A 404 10.99 27.50 -17.12
C ARG A 404 11.38 26.40 -16.13
N ASN A 405 11.74 25.20 -16.60
CA ASN A 405 12.11 24.10 -15.72
C ASN A 405 13.47 24.33 -15.05
N ASN A 406 14.45 24.92 -15.74
CA ASN A 406 15.74 25.26 -15.14
C ASN A 406 15.64 26.37 -14.07
N LYS A 407 14.63 27.25 -14.13
CA LYS A 407 14.29 28.18 -13.03
C LYS A 407 13.45 27.60 -11.90
N VAL A 408 12.75 26.48 -12.10
CA VAL A 408 12.02 25.79 -11.03
C VAL A 408 12.95 24.97 -10.14
N TRP A 409 14.11 24.54 -10.66
CA TRP A 409 15.08 23.70 -9.93
C TRP A 409 16.29 24.44 -9.34
N ASN A 410 16.47 25.74 -9.61
CA ASN A 410 17.47 26.59 -8.92
C ASN A 410 16.91 28.00 -8.72
N ASP A 411 16.42 28.25 -7.50
CA ASP A 411 15.64 29.44 -7.17
C ASP A 411 16.49 30.72 -7.03
N LYS A 412 16.16 31.75 -7.83
CA LYS A 412 16.34 33.17 -7.48
C LYS A 412 15.57 34.12 -8.41
N SER A 413 14.87 35.06 -7.78
CA SER A 413 13.96 36.05 -8.36
C SER A 413 14.48 36.84 -9.58
N GLY A 414 13.66 36.95 -10.63
CA GLY A 414 13.89 37.88 -11.74
C GLY A 414 12.59 38.22 -12.50
N SER A 415 12.27 39.51 -12.64
CA SER A 415 11.00 39.99 -13.22
C SER A 415 10.80 39.59 -14.69
N VAL A 416 9.56 39.22 -15.04
CA VAL A 416 9.10 38.79 -16.38
C VAL A 416 9.49 39.77 -17.49
N LYS A 417 9.64 41.07 -17.18
CA LYS A 417 10.01 42.11 -18.14
C LYS A 417 11.38 41.87 -18.80
N ASN A 418 12.32 41.22 -18.11
CA ASN A 418 13.67 40.98 -18.64
C ASN A 418 13.70 39.83 -19.67
N VAL A 419 12.78 38.88 -19.58
CA VAL A 419 12.70 37.73 -20.51
C VAL A 419 12.31 38.19 -21.91
N VAL A 420 11.37 39.14 -22.01
CA VAL A 420 10.90 39.69 -23.29
C VAL A 420 12.00 40.49 -24.01
N VAL A 421 12.86 41.19 -23.28
CA VAL A 421 14.00 41.92 -23.85
C VAL A 421 15.05 40.94 -24.39
N LEU A 422 15.42 39.93 -23.60
CA LEU A 422 16.43 38.93 -24.00
C LEU A 422 15.97 38.11 -25.23
N ALA A 423 14.68 37.75 -25.29
CA ALA A 423 14.10 37.06 -26.44
C ALA A 423 14.16 37.91 -27.73
N ARG A 424 13.96 39.24 -27.63
CA ARG A 424 14.09 40.14 -28.78
C ARG A 424 15.53 40.25 -29.27
N THR A 425 16.49 40.43 -28.37
CA THR A 425 17.92 40.58 -28.74
C THR A 425 18.49 39.32 -29.42
N ASN A 426 18.12 38.13 -28.95
CA ASN A 426 18.57 36.87 -29.56
C ASN A 426 17.98 36.65 -30.98
N LEU A 427 16.74 37.11 -31.22
CA LEU A 427 16.12 37.08 -32.55
C LEU A 427 16.83 38.03 -33.53
N GLU A 428 17.20 39.22 -33.07
CA GLU A 428 17.93 40.22 -33.87
C GLU A 428 19.35 39.74 -34.23
N GLN A 429 20.07 39.09 -33.31
CA GLN A 429 21.40 38.53 -33.58
C GLN A 429 21.36 37.33 -34.54
N TRP A 430 20.32 36.49 -34.47
CA TRP A 430 20.16 35.36 -35.39
C TRP A 430 19.88 35.82 -36.83
N LEU A 431 19.09 36.88 -37.01
CA LEU A 431 18.86 37.50 -38.32
C LEU A 431 20.15 38.11 -38.89
N PHE A 432 20.99 38.72 -38.05
CA PHE A 432 22.29 39.28 -38.46
C PHE A 432 23.31 38.23 -38.91
N ALA A 433 23.21 36.99 -38.39
CA ALA A 433 24.16 35.92 -38.66
C ALA A 433 23.99 35.24 -40.05
N GLN A 434 22.84 35.39 -40.72
CA GLN A 434 22.60 34.71 -42.01
C GLN A 434 23.28 35.39 -43.22
N GLU A 435 23.77 36.63 -43.11
CA GLU A 435 24.11 37.43 -44.31
C GLU A 435 25.56 37.37 -44.82
N LYS A 436 26.53 36.68 -44.19
CA LYS A 436 27.95 36.75 -44.65
C LYS A 436 28.76 35.44 -44.65
N ASN A 437 29.25 35.08 -45.84
CA ASN A 437 30.31 34.09 -46.09
C ASN A 437 31.69 34.60 -45.64
N PHE A 438 32.54 33.70 -45.12
CA PHE A 438 33.95 33.97 -44.81
C PHE A 438 34.88 32.81 -45.18
N SER A 439 36.11 33.15 -45.61
CA SER A 439 37.13 32.23 -46.10
C SER A 439 38.23 31.93 -45.06
N PRO A 440 38.93 30.78 -45.12
CA PRO A 440 39.83 30.32 -44.04
C PRO A 440 41.30 30.75 -44.19
N SER A 441 42.03 30.76 -43.07
CA SER A 441 43.49 30.82 -43.00
C SER A 441 44.04 29.87 -41.91
N TYR A 442 45.25 29.33 -42.14
CA TYR A 442 45.86 28.19 -41.42
C TYR A 442 46.65 28.59 -40.16
N PHE A 443 46.73 27.69 -39.16
CA PHE A 443 47.88 27.51 -38.25
C PHE A 443 47.96 26.07 -37.70
N SER A 444 49.12 25.66 -37.16
CA SER A 444 49.57 24.26 -36.97
C SER A 444 49.67 23.78 -35.49
N VAL A 445 50.01 22.48 -35.30
CA VAL A 445 49.60 21.62 -34.16
C VAL A 445 50.78 20.99 -33.37
N GLY A 446 50.53 20.58 -32.11
CA GLY A 446 51.30 19.58 -31.31
C GLY A 446 50.73 19.44 -29.88
N ILE A 447 49.74 18.56 -29.61
CA ILE A 447 49.79 17.10 -29.29
C ILE A 447 50.34 16.78 -27.89
N ASP A 448 49.45 16.41 -26.95
CA ASP A 448 49.30 15.03 -26.45
C ASP A 448 47.99 14.86 -25.63
N GLU A 449 47.12 13.91 -25.98
CA GLU A 449 45.85 13.56 -25.29
C GLU A 449 45.63 12.04 -25.37
N GLY A 450 45.18 11.41 -24.28
CA GLY A 450 45.27 9.95 -24.11
C GLY A 450 44.08 9.11 -24.62
N ASP A 451 44.42 7.91 -25.09
CA ASP A 451 43.67 6.63 -25.00
C ASP A 451 42.17 6.53 -25.38
N GLU A 452 41.66 7.37 -26.29
CA GLU A 452 40.52 6.98 -27.15
C GLU A 452 40.97 6.60 -28.57
N GLN A 453 40.58 5.41 -29.04
CA GLN A 453 40.86 4.98 -30.41
C GLN A 453 40.01 5.75 -31.43
N TRP A 454 40.66 6.56 -32.27
CA TRP A 454 40.01 7.34 -33.32
C TRP A 454 39.47 6.45 -34.46
N CYS A 455 38.14 6.31 -34.54
CA CYS A 455 37.46 5.86 -35.75
C CYS A 455 37.14 7.04 -36.67
N ALA A 456 37.63 6.96 -37.92
CA ALA A 456 37.40 7.97 -38.95
C ALA A 456 35.94 7.99 -39.45
N PRO A 457 35.32 9.17 -39.65
CA PRO A 457 33.99 9.29 -40.25
C PRO A 457 34.01 9.01 -41.78
N HIS A 458 32.82 8.77 -42.33
CA HIS A 458 32.62 8.60 -43.78
C HIS A 458 32.97 9.87 -44.56
N VAL A 459 33.33 9.73 -45.85
CA VAL A 459 34.02 10.75 -46.67
C VAL A 459 33.30 12.12 -46.74
N ASP A 460 31.98 12.15 -46.51
CA ASP A 460 31.13 13.34 -46.62
C ASP A 460 30.76 14.00 -45.27
N TYR A 461 31.34 13.53 -44.14
CA TYR A 461 30.96 13.98 -42.79
C TYR A 461 32.18 14.39 -41.94
N TYR A 462 32.06 15.53 -41.25
CA TYR A 462 33.01 15.92 -40.20
C TYR A 462 32.57 15.38 -38.84
N LYS A 463 33.52 14.89 -38.03
CA LYS A 463 33.28 14.48 -36.64
C LYS A 463 33.76 15.58 -35.69
N ILE A 464 32.86 16.05 -34.83
CA ILE A 464 33.16 16.99 -33.74
C ILE A 464 33.20 16.19 -32.44
N ASN A 465 34.33 16.21 -31.75
CA ASN A 465 34.41 15.76 -30.36
C ASN A 465 34.12 16.95 -29.42
N VAL A 466 33.34 16.70 -28.37
CA VAL A 466 33.01 17.69 -27.33
C VAL A 466 33.49 17.11 -26.00
N ASP A 467 34.78 17.27 -25.72
CA ASP A 467 35.41 16.68 -24.54
C ASP A 467 35.20 17.57 -23.31
N ALA A 468 34.40 17.08 -22.37
CA ALA A 468 34.12 17.74 -21.10
C ALA A 468 35.24 17.46 -20.05
N ALA A 469 36.46 17.92 -20.35
CA ALA A 469 37.61 17.74 -19.47
C ALA A 469 37.45 18.51 -18.14
N THR A 470 37.17 17.79 -17.05
CA THR A 470 36.96 18.35 -15.71
C THR A 470 38.29 18.50 -14.97
N PHE A 471 38.97 19.62 -15.18
CA PHE A 471 40.18 19.95 -14.42
C PHE A 471 39.83 20.56 -13.05
N SER A 472 40.44 20.03 -11.99
CA SER A 472 40.10 20.33 -10.61
C SER A 472 40.73 21.63 -10.08
N ASP A 473 40.12 22.79 -10.36
CA ASP A 473 40.12 23.88 -9.37
C ASP A 473 38.87 24.77 -9.43
N LYS A 474 38.54 25.33 -8.28
CA LYS A 474 37.30 26.00 -7.85
C LYS A 474 36.48 26.73 -8.93
N HIS A 475 35.24 26.24 -9.09
CA HIS A 475 34.06 26.94 -9.59
C HIS A 475 34.19 27.57 -11.00
N ARG A 476 34.77 26.84 -11.95
CA ARG A 476 34.61 27.14 -13.39
C ARG A 476 34.38 25.84 -14.16
N PHE A 477 33.45 25.86 -15.10
CA PHE A 477 33.26 24.80 -16.09
C PHE A 477 33.60 25.39 -17.45
N ASN A 478 34.52 24.77 -18.18
CA ASN A 478 34.83 25.12 -19.55
C ASN A 478 34.25 24.06 -20.48
N PHE A 479 33.72 24.47 -21.62
CA PHE A 479 33.38 23.59 -22.73
C PHE A 479 34.15 24.05 -23.96
N GLY A 480 34.89 23.13 -24.56
CA GLY A 480 35.50 23.29 -25.87
C GLY A 480 34.95 22.24 -26.82
N TRP A 481 35.10 22.47 -28.11
CA TRP A 481 34.85 21.47 -29.14
C TRP A 481 36.02 21.43 -30.12
N VAL A 482 36.32 20.22 -30.61
CA VAL A 482 37.44 19.94 -31.48
C VAL A 482 36.88 19.32 -32.77
N LEU A 483 37.06 20.03 -33.89
CA LEU A 483 36.75 19.50 -35.21
C LEU A 483 37.98 18.75 -35.74
N ARG A 484 37.85 17.48 -36.11
CA ARG A 484 38.96 16.68 -36.68
C ARG A 484 38.63 16.21 -38.10
N ASP A 485 39.66 16.05 -38.93
CA ASP A 485 39.54 15.55 -40.31
C ASP A 485 39.39 14.01 -40.36
N ALA A 486 39.16 13.47 -41.56
CA ALA A 486 39.05 12.02 -41.77
C ALA A 486 40.32 11.23 -41.41
N LYS A 487 41.46 11.89 -41.18
CA LYS A 487 42.74 11.28 -40.75
C LYS A 487 43.05 11.53 -39.27
N GLY A 488 42.18 12.22 -38.53
CA GLY A 488 42.30 12.49 -37.09
C GLY A 488 43.02 13.80 -36.72
N TYR A 489 43.43 14.61 -37.70
CA TYR A 489 44.08 15.89 -37.45
C TYR A 489 43.07 16.97 -37.06
N VAL A 490 43.40 17.81 -36.08
CA VAL A 490 42.54 18.92 -35.64
C VAL A 490 42.47 20.01 -36.73
N ILE A 491 41.26 20.26 -37.24
CA ILE A 491 40.95 21.32 -38.21
C ILE A 491 40.70 22.65 -37.48
N LYS A 492 39.95 22.60 -36.35
CA LYS A 492 39.58 23.80 -35.60
C LYS A 492 39.31 23.48 -34.13
N LEU A 493 39.71 24.41 -33.27
CA LEU A 493 39.43 24.46 -31.84
C LEU A 493 38.72 25.78 -31.53
N ASP A 494 37.69 25.76 -30.68
CA ASP A 494 37.09 26.98 -30.12
C ASP A 494 36.94 26.85 -28.60
N GLN A 495 37.26 27.93 -27.89
CA GLN A 495 37.27 28.01 -26.42
C GLN A 495 36.62 29.32 -25.98
N ASN A 496 35.33 29.28 -25.65
CA ASN A 496 34.61 30.45 -25.18
C ASN A 496 34.68 30.57 -23.65
N TYR A 497 35.40 31.58 -23.17
CA TYR A 497 35.59 31.87 -21.75
C TYR A 497 34.48 32.79 -21.22
N LEU A 498 33.60 32.29 -20.36
CA LEU A 498 32.64 33.15 -19.64
C LEU A 498 33.26 33.66 -18.32
N LEU A 499 33.88 34.84 -18.38
CA LEU A 499 34.49 35.51 -17.21
C LEU A 499 33.55 36.57 -16.62
N ILE A 500 33.02 36.30 -15.43
CA ILE A 500 32.36 37.31 -14.59
C ILE A 500 33.40 37.86 -13.60
N GLN A 501 33.73 39.16 -13.70
CA GLN A 501 34.65 39.82 -12.77
C GLN A 501 34.40 41.32 -12.69
N GLN A 502 34.51 41.90 -11.48
CA GLN A 502 35.00 43.27 -11.20
C GLN A 502 35.03 43.51 -9.67
N PRO A 503 35.83 44.45 -9.13
CA PRO A 503 36.98 45.16 -9.71
C PRO A 503 38.29 45.03 -8.88
N THR A 504 39.33 45.76 -9.29
CA THR A 504 40.72 45.77 -8.80
C THR A 504 40.89 46.59 -7.47
N ASN A 505 42.03 46.76 -6.77
CA ASN A 505 43.46 46.80 -7.14
C ASN A 505 44.41 46.68 -5.86
N PRO A 506 45.70 47.08 -5.79
CA PRO A 506 46.85 46.12 -5.66
C PRO A 506 47.86 46.34 -4.48
N ARG A 507 48.77 45.36 -4.22
CA ARG A 507 50.28 45.54 -4.17
C ARG A 507 51.10 44.45 -3.40
N ARG A 508 52.31 44.19 -3.94
CA ARG A 508 53.63 43.84 -3.31
C ARG A 508 53.93 42.44 -2.72
N SER A 509 54.75 41.70 -3.48
CA SER A 509 55.99 40.94 -3.12
C SER A 509 56.36 40.62 -1.67
N LEU A 510 56.80 39.37 -1.41
CA LEU A 510 58.13 39.03 -0.85
C LEU A 510 58.47 37.51 -0.94
N LEU A 511 59.70 37.13 -0.57
CA LEU A 511 60.37 35.86 -0.93
C LEU A 511 60.17 34.66 0.02
N ARG A 512 60.26 33.46 -0.57
CA ARG A 512 60.90 32.19 -0.11
C ARG A 512 61.22 31.99 1.39
N THR A 513 60.85 30.80 1.89
CA THR A 513 61.78 29.86 2.58
C THR A 513 61.27 28.41 2.49
N ARG A 514 62.18 27.44 2.70
CA ARG A 514 61.94 25.98 2.65
C ARG A 514 62.51 25.37 3.93
N CYS A 515 61.86 24.35 4.50
CA CYS A 515 62.51 23.14 5.05
C CYS A 515 61.44 22.10 5.47
N ALA A 516 61.87 20.85 5.66
CA ALA A 516 61.02 19.66 5.59
C ALA A 516 60.71 19.00 6.96
N GLY A 517 59.72 18.09 6.97
CA GLY A 517 59.39 17.19 8.09
C GLY A 517 57.93 16.71 8.01
N GLU A 518 57.70 15.42 7.82
CA GLU A 518 56.36 14.83 7.60
C GLU A 518 55.59 14.52 8.89
N ASN A 519 54.25 14.49 8.78
CA ASN A 519 53.37 13.62 9.56
C ASN A 519 52.10 13.32 8.71
N PRO A 520 51.59 12.07 8.68
CA PRO A 520 50.43 11.72 7.85
C PRO A 520 49.11 12.15 8.52
N PRO A 521 48.15 12.73 7.78
CA PRO A 521 46.82 13.04 8.30
C PRO A 521 45.84 11.86 8.21
N SER A 522 44.89 11.85 9.12
CA SER A 522 43.80 10.88 9.29
C SER A 522 42.84 10.77 8.09
N ASN A 523 42.43 9.54 7.75
CA ASN A 523 41.31 9.29 6.85
C ASN A 523 39.96 9.64 7.50
N SER A 524 39.21 10.57 6.91
CA SER A 524 37.80 10.80 7.19
C SER A 524 36.92 9.90 6.31
N ALA A 525 36.00 9.14 6.91
CA ALA A 525 35.02 8.33 6.17
C ALA A 525 33.93 9.19 5.49
N THR A 526 33.38 8.69 4.39
CA THR A 526 32.43 9.38 3.51
C THR A 526 30.96 9.23 3.91
N GLU A 527 30.12 10.24 3.60
CA GLU A 527 28.65 10.14 3.72
C GLU A 527 28.03 9.12 2.75
N PRO A 528 26.96 8.41 3.12
CA PRO A 528 26.18 7.58 2.20
C PRO A 528 25.13 8.39 1.42
N GLU A 529 25.11 8.26 0.09
CA GLU A 529 24.18 8.98 -0.81
C GLU A 529 22.73 8.49 -0.78
N ASN A 530 22.44 7.35 -0.16
CA ASN A 530 21.11 6.74 -0.19
C ASN A 530 20.18 7.36 0.87
N ALA A 531 19.01 7.88 0.45
CA ALA A 531 18.05 8.53 1.34
C ALA A 531 17.61 7.64 2.53
N LEU A 532 17.55 6.32 2.34
CA LEU A 532 17.19 5.38 3.41
C LEU A 532 18.31 5.23 4.45
N LEU A 533 19.57 5.35 4.01
CA LEU A 533 20.74 5.42 4.89
C LEU A 533 20.86 6.80 5.55
N LYS A 534 20.49 7.90 4.89
CA LYS A 534 20.41 9.23 5.53
C LYS A 534 19.33 9.30 6.62
N VAL A 535 18.20 8.63 6.44
CA VAL A 535 17.19 8.48 7.51
C VAL A 535 17.71 7.63 8.67
N ALA A 536 18.42 6.52 8.40
CA ALA A 536 19.05 5.71 9.44
C ALA A 536 20.16 6.47 10.20
N TRP A 537 20.98 7.24 9.48
CA TRP A 537 22.04 8.10 10.04
C TRP A 537 21.45 9.18 10.95
N ASN A 538 20.45 9.93 10.46
CA ASN A 538 19.77 10.95 11.25
C ASN A 538 19.03 10.38 12.47
N ALA A 539 18.54 9.13 12.39
CA ALA A 539 17.99 8.43 13.55
C ALA A 539 19.08 8.05 14.59
N SER A 540 20.29 7.72 14.15
CA SER A 540 21.43 7.50 15.07
C SER A 540 21.98 8.79 15.69
N GLU A 541 22.00 9.91 14.94
CA GLU A 541 22.32 11.25 15.46
C GLU A 541 21.33 11.65 16.57
N LEU A 542 20.03 11.42 16.37
CA LEU A 542 19.00 11.74 17.37
C LEU A 542 19.16 10.93 18.67
N LEU A 543 19.61 9.67 18.56
CA LEU A 543 19.99 8.82 19.69
C LEU A 543 21.27 9.32 20.38
N GLY A 544 22.28 9.75 19.61
CA GLY A 544 23.50 10.36 20.13
C GLY A 544 23.23 11.64 20.92
N ILE A 545 22.37 12.51 20.41
CA ILE A 545 21.90 13.73 21.09
C ILE A 545 21.13 13.38 22.37
N ALA A 546 20.31 12.33 22.38
CA ALA A 546 19.64 11.88 23.60
C ALA A 546 20.63 11.39 24.67
N THR A 547 21.76 10.77 24.28
CA THR A 547 22.79 10.31 25.23
C THR A 547 23.68 11.41 25.81
N SER A 548 23.80 12.57 25.15
CA SER A 548 24.69 13.65 25.62
C SER A 548 24.14 14.43 26.83
N PHE A 549 22.83 14.36 27.10
CA PHE A 549 22.18 15.02 28.23
C PHE A 549 22.49 14.41 29.62
N PHE A 550 23.16 13.26 29.69
CA PHE A 550 23.28 12.44 30.92
C PHE A 550 24.68 12.41 31.57
N ARG A 551 25.55 13.41 31.36
CA ARG A 551 26.91 13.41 31.94
C ARG A 551 27.20 14.62 32.83
N SER A 552 27.76 14.36 34.00
CA SER A 552 28.48 15.33 34.86
C SER A 552 29.75 14.67 35.42
N PRO A 553 30.80 15.42 35.81
CA PRO A 553 32.17 14.90 35.75
C PRO A 553 32.89 14.69 37.10
N ASN A 554 33.97 13.90 37.05
CA ASN A 554 35.15 13.91 37.95
C ASN A 554 34.96 13.38 39.39
N ASN A 555 35.96 12.80 40.09
CA ASN A 555 37.37 12.49 39.80
C ASN A 555 37.93 11.46 40.82
N ALA A 556 38.91 10.63 40.41
CA ALA A 556 40.03 10.08 41.24
C ALA A 556 39.69 9.16 42.47
N GLU A 557 40.54 8.24 42.95
CA GLU A 557 41.84 7.71 42.52
C GLU A 557 42.18 6.37 43.23
N ALA A 558 43.18 5.65 42.67
CA ALA A 558 44.13 4.72 43.33
C ALA A 558 43.68 3.33 43.85
N GLY A 559 44.57 2.33 43.64
CA GLY A 559 44.65 1.15 44.53
C GLY A 559 45.01 -0.23 43.94
N GLU A 560 46.02 -0.37 43.08
CA GLU A 560 46.48 -1.72 42.66
C GLU A 560 47.22 -2.49 43.78
N VAL A 561 46.88 -3.77 43.96
CA VAL A 561 47.74 -4.78 44.60
C VAL A 561 48.00 -5.89 43.59
N ALA A 562 49.27 -6.26 43.45
CA ALA A 562 49.78 -7.07 42.35
C ALA A 562 49.37 -8.56 42.41
N LEU A 563 49.35 -9.19 41.23
CA LEU A 563 49.28 -10.64 41.07
C LEU A 563 50.40 -11.10 40.10
N GLU A 564 51.04 -12.22 40.43
CA GLU A 564 52.31 -12.65 39.82
C GLU A 564 52.16 -13.17 38.39
N LEU A 565 53.04 -12.74 37.48
CA LEU A 565 53.16 -13.29 36.13
C LEU A 565 54.19 -14.43 36.07
N ALA A 566 53.89 -15.43 35.24
CA ALA A 566 54.75 -16.58 35.01
C ALA A 566 56.13 -16.18 34.47
N ARG A 567 57.18 -16.85 34.96
CA ARG A 567 58.57 -16.64 34.53
C ARG A 567 58.86 -17.50 33.31
N ASP A 568 59.38 -16.87 32.25
CA ASP A 568 60.13 -17.55 31.21
C ASP A 568 61.60 -17.12 31.20
N ALA A 569 62.48 -18.04 30.80
CA ALA A 569 63.90 -18.01 31.15
C ALA A 569 64.81 -17.16 30.23
N SER A 570 64.46 -15.90 30.01
CA SER A 570 65.41 -14.85 29.60
C SER A 570 64.94 -13.49 30.12
N GLY A 571 65.64 -12.96 31.14
CA GLY A 571 65.20 -11.82 31.95
C GLY A 571 65.28 -10.44 31.28
N LEU A 572 64.85 -10.33 30.01
CA LEU A 572 64.69 -9.08 29.28
C LEU A 572 63.30 -9.07 28.64
N VAL A 573 62.33 -8.59 29.42
CA VAL A 573 61.01 -8.21 28.94
C VAL A 573 61.19 -7.21 27.81
N ASP A 574 60.79 -7.59 26.59
CA ASP A 574 60.92 -6.71 25.43
C ASP A 574 59.99 -5.50 25.59
N ARG A 575 60.60 -4.34 25.87
CA ARG A 575 59.88 -3.06 25.95
C ARG A 575 59.19 -2.72 24.64
N ALA A 576 59.69 -3.17 23.48
CA ALA A 576 59.02 -2.93 22.20
C ALA A 576 57.72 -3.73 22.10
N ALA A 577 57.73 -5.02 22.47
CA ALA A 577 56.52 -5.84 22.58
C ALA A 577 55.49 -5.23 23.55
N ILE A 578 55.89 -4.87 24.78
CA ILE A 578 54.96 -4.26 25.75
C ILE A 578 54.41 -2.91 25.25
N VAL A 579 55.26 -2.02 24.72
CA VAL A 579 54.79 -0.73 24.18
C VAL A 579 53.88 -0.92 22.97
N LYS A 580 54.09 -1.97 22.18
CA LYS A 580 53.22 -2.34 21.06
C LYS A 580 51.87 -2.86 21.54
N THR A 581 51.82 -3.78 22.50
CA THR A 581 50.56 -4.26 23.10
C THR A 581 49.79 -3.12 23.77
N ILE A 582 50.47 -2.27 24.55
CA ILE A 582 49.85 -1.08 25.16
C ILE A 582 49.31 -0.13 24.08
N LYS A 583 50.00 0.06 22.95
CA LYS A 583 49.45 0.85 21.83
C LYS A 583 48.22 0.20 21.21
N GLU A 584 48.26 -1.10 20.95
CA GLU A 584 47.15 -1.84 20.33
C GLU A 584 45.91 -1.87 21.23
N ASP A 585 46.08 -1.96 22.56
CA ASP A 585 44.98 -1.85 23.53
C ASP A 585 44.52 -0.41 23.74
N PHE A 586 45.43 0.58 23.71
CA PHE A 586 45.06 2.00 23.77
C PHE A 586 44.25 2.42 22.53
N GLU A 587 44.62 1.93 21.34
CA GLU A 587 43.87 2.11 20.09
C GLU A 587 42.56 1.29 20.04
N ARG A 588 42.34 0.35 20.97
CA ARG A 588 41.07 -0.36 21.16
C ARG A 588 40.24 0.16 22.35
N SER A 589 40.81 1.04 23.17
CA SER A 589 40.15 1.57 24.36
C SER A 589 38.96 2.45 23.98
N TYR A 590 37.83 2.22 24.65
CA TYR A 590 36.60 3.02 24.50
C TYR A 590 36.86 4.53 24.72
N PHE A 591 37.79 4.89 25.62
CA PHE A 591 38.15 6.28 25.90
C PHE A 591 38.91 6.99 24.77
N VAL A 592 39.45 6.23 23.81
CA VAL A 592 40.24 6.75 22.68
C VAL A 592 39.43 6.72 21.38
N THR A 593 38.59 5.71 21.18
CA THR A 593 37.86 5.48 19.92
C THR A 593 36.35 5.76 19.98
N GLY A 594 35.75 5.80 21.18
CA GLY A 594 34.30 5.89 21.35
C GLY A 594 33.52 4.62 20.98
N ASN A 595 34.18 3.56 20.50
CA ASN A 595 33.58 2.27 20.16
C ASN A 595 33.82 1.25 21.27
N LEU A 596 32.82 0.41 21.56
CA LEU A 596 32.90 -0.59 22.63
C LEU A 596 33.28 -1.97 22.07
N THR A 597 34.56 -2.32 22.14
CA THR A 597 35.10 -3.66 21.88
C THR A 597 34.85 -4.57 23.08
N LEU A 598 33.88 -5.49 22.94
CA LEU A 598 33.46 -6.38 24.03
C LEU A 598 34.53 -7.38 24.46
N ASP A 599 35.41 -7.78 23.53
CA ASP A 599 36.43 -8.81 23.73
C ASP A 599 37.68 -8.29 24.50
N ALA A 600 37.70 -7.00 24.87
CA ALA A 600 38.81 -6.34 25.56
C ALA A 600 38.66 -6.32 27.10
N TYR A 601 37.62 -6.93 27.65
CA TYR A 601 37.32 -6.94 29.08
C TYR A 601 36.88 -8.35 29.53
N GLU A 602 37.46 -8.88 30.61
CA GLU A 602 37.02 -10.17 31.17
C GLU A 602 35.63 -10.07 31.83
N ASP A 603 34.87 -11.17 31.80
CA ASP A 603 33.49 -11.25 32.32
C ASP A 603 33.36 -10.89 33.82
N ASP A 604 34.46 -11.01 34.59
CA ASP A 604 34.51 -10.87 36.04
C ASP A 604 35.00 -9.51 36.57
N CYS A 605 35.28 -8.55 35.67
CA CYS A 605 35.78 -7.22 36.03
C CYS A 605 34.80 -6.46 36.96
N GLU A 606 35.33 -6.03 38.11
CA GLU A 606 34.62 -5.22 39.10
C GLU A 606 34.83 -3.73 38.81
N PHE A 607 33.74 -2.99 38.64
CA PHE A 607 33.79 -1.53 38.56
C PHE A 607 33.48 -0.96 39.94
N ALA A 608 34.45 -0.26 40.53
CA ALA A 608 34.32 0.44 41.79
C ALA A 608 34.34 1.96 41.58
N ASP A 609 33.39 2.63 42.21
CA ASP A 609 33.27 4.09 42.35
C ASP A 609 33.16 4.34 43.88
N PRO A 610 33.70 5.44 44.46
CA PRO A 610 33.60 5.75 45.89
C PRO A 610 32.21 5.67 46.54
N ALA A 611 31.10 5.56 45.80
CA ALA A 611 29.77 5.26 46.34
C ALA A 611 29.34 3.77 46.32
N SER A 612 29.96 2.91 45.51
CA SER A 612 29.67 1.46 45.43
C SER A 612 30.67 0.70 44.56
N SER A 613 31.05 -0.52 44.96
CA SER A 613 31.60 -1.53 44.03
C SER A 613 30.56 -2.62 43.73
N PHE A 614 30.61 -3.20 42.53
CA PHE A 614 29.78 -4.35 42.17
C PHE A 614 30.36 -5.16 41.01
N LYS A 615 30.13 -6.48 41.06
CA LYS A 615 30.34 -7.41 39.93
C LYS A 615 29.02 -7.70 39.21
N GLY A 616 29.07 -7.93 37.89
CA GLY A 616 27.90 -8.39 37.12
C GLY A 616 27.04 -7.29 36.46
N LEU A 617 27.67 -6.35 35.76
CA LEU A 617 27.07 -5.19 35.08
C LEU A 617 25.87 -5.51 34.14
N ARG A 618 25.82 -6.72 33.58
CA ARG A 618 24.94 -7.11 32.46
C ARG A 618 23.46 -7.34 32.84
N ARG A 619 23.16 -7.69 34.11
CA ARG A 619 21.77 -7.88 34.59
C ARG A 619 21.17 -6.62 35.22
N PHE A 620 21.97 -5.81 35.93
CA PHE A 620 21.50 -4.60 36.61
C PHE A 620 21.11 -3.47 35.64
N LYS A 621 21.96 -3.18 34.63
CA LYS A 621 21.67 -2.14 33.61
C LYS A 621 20.37 -2.36 32.84
N ARG A 622 19.88 -3.60 32.78
CA ARG A 622 18.69 -3.98 32.00
C ARG A 622 17.37 -3.57 32.64
N ASN A 623 17.31 -3.52 33.98
CA ASN A 623 16.10 -3.10 34.69
C ASN A 623 16.03 -1.58 34.87
N TRP A 624 17.18 -0.87 34.85
CA TRP A 624 17.22 0.56 35.14
C TRP A 624 16.31 1.39 34.22
N PHE A 625 16.23 1.07 32.93
CA PHE A 625 15.34 1.84 32.04
C PHE A 625 13.85 1.62 32.35
N MET A 626 13.41 0.39 32.62
CA MET A 626 12.01 0.14 32.99
C MET A 626 11.66 0.82 34.32
N ILE A 627 12.59 0.78 35.28
CA ILE A 627 12.44 1.46 36.58
C ILE A 627 12.43 2.98 36.42
N LEU A 628 13.28 3.54 35.55
CA LEU A 628 13.31 4.97 35.21
C LEU A 628 12.00 5.43 34.56
N MET A 629 11.45 4.64 33.62
CA MET A 629 10.15 4.93 33.00
C MET A 629 9.02 4.79 34.00
N TYR A 630 9.03 3.76 34.86
CA TYR A 630 8.07 3.63 35.95
C TYR A 630 8.09 4.86 36.88
N PHE A 631 9.27 5.37 37.24
CA PHE A 631 9.39 6.60 38.03
C PHE A 631 8.92 7.85 37.26
N PHE A 632 9.17 7.92 35.94
CA PHE A 632 8.72 9.01 35.09
C PHE A 632 7.18 9.04 34.95
N GLU A 633 6.55 7.90 34.65
CA GLU A 633 5.10 7.77 34.55
C GLU A 633 4.45 7.98 35.93
N SER A 634 4.99 7.37 37.00
CA SER A 634 4.55 7.64 38.38
C SER A 634 4.65 9.12 38.76
N TYR A 635 5.66 9.85 38.26
CA TYR A 635 5.75 11.30 38.46
C TYR A 635 4.63 12.05 37.71
N LEU A 636 4.30 11.68 36.48
CA LEU A 636 3.16 12.25 35.75
C LEU A 636 1.83 11.93 36.46
N ASP A 637 1.64 10.69 36.95
CA ASP A 637 0.48 10.30 37.75
C ASP A 637 0.39 11.09 39.04
N LEU A 638 1.50 11.32 39.76
CA LEU A 638 1.51 12.13 40.98
C LEU A 638 1.10 13.58 40.70
N ARG A 639 1.51 14.15 39.56
CA ARG A 639 1.04 15.48 39.12
C ARG A 639 -0.45 15.47 38.82
N GLN A 640 -0.95 14.48 38.08
CA GLN A 640 -2.37 14.34 37.78
C GLN A 640 -3.19 14.16 39.06
N HIS A 641 -2.72 13.33 39.99
CA HIS A 641 -3.34 13.11 41.28
C HIS A 641 -3.40 14.41 42.12
N ALA A 642 -2.33 15.22 42.09
CA ALA A 642 -2.32 16.55 42.70
C ALA A 642 -3.25 17.55 42.01
N ALA A 643 -3.46 17.44 40.69
CA ALA A 643 -4.46 18.22 39.95
C ALA A 643 -5.89 17.80 40.31
N LEU A 644 -6.16 16.49 40.39
CA LEU A 644 -7.45 15.92 40.80
C LEU A 644 -7.83 16.30 42.24
N LYS A 645 -6.87 16.44 43.16
CA LYS A 645 -7.13 16.89 44.54
C LYS A 645 -7.65 18.33 44.64
N ARG A 646 -7.53 19.16 43.60
CA ARG A 646 -7.96 20.56 43.64
C ARG A 646 -9.50 20.64 43.70
N PRO A 647 -10.11 21.29 44.70
CA PRO A 647 -11.56 21.34 44.86
C PRO A 647 -12.24 22.42 44.01
N VAL A 648 -11.52 23.03 43.07
CA VAL A 648 -11.98 24.13 42.23
C VAL A 648 -12.19 23.62 40.80
N LEU A 649 -13.35 23.94 40.22
CA LEU A 649 -13.69 23.66 38.83
C LEU A 649 -12.91 24.61 37.89
N PRO A 650 -12.50 24.21 36.68
CA PRO A 650 -11.93 25.14 35.70
C PRO A 650 -12.92 26.23 35.31
N LYS A 651 -12.45 27.49 35.23
CA LYS A 651 -13.29 28.67 34.88
C LYS A 651 -14.11 28.54 33.61
N THR A 652 -13.64 27.74 32.65
CA THR A 652 -14.31 27.44 31.38
C THR A 652 -15.50 26.48 31.50
N LEU A 653 -15.63 25.79 32.64
CA LEU A 653 -16.71 24.85 32.96
C LEU A 653 -17.66 25.40 34.05
N GLU A 654 -17.33 26.53 34.68
CA GLU A 654 -18.22 27.26 35.60
C GLU A 654 -19.54 27.60 34.88
N GLY A 655 -20.67 27.25 35.52
CA GLY A 655 -22.00 27.41 34.94
C GLY A 655 -22.40 26.38 33.87
N LEU A 656 -21.48 25.55 33.38
CA LEU A 656 -21.80 24.42 32.48
C LEU A 656 -21.99 23.10 33.25
N ILE A 657 -21.23 22.91 34.34
CA ILE A 657 -21.25 21.69 35.15
C ILE A 657 -21.58 22.06 36.61
N SER A 658 -22.45 21.27 37.25
CA SER A 658 -22.79 21.48 38.66
C SER A 658 -21.65 21.06 39.60
N GLN A 659 -21.52 21.76 40.73
CA GLN A 659 -20.50 21.43 41.74
C GLN A 659 -20.63 19.98 42.24
N GLU A 660 -21.86 19.47 42.38
CA GLU A 660 -22.12 18.08 42.79
C GLU A 660 -21.56 17.06 41.79
N LYS A 661 -21.78 17.28 40.48
CA LYS A 661 -21.26 16.40 39.42
C LYS A 661 -19.73 16.49 39.31
N PHE A 662 -19.16 17.69 39.48
CA PHE A 662 -17.72 17.87 39.59
C PHE A 662 -17.13 17.10 40.77
N GLU A 663 -17.75 17.15 41.95
CA GLU A 663 -17.27 16.43 43.14
C GLU A 663 -17.38 14.91 42.99
N LYS A 664 -18.44 14.40 42.36
CA LYS A 664 -18.57 12.99 41.97
C LYS A 664 -17.47 12.56 40.99
N SER A 665 -17.22 13.35 39.95
CA SER A 665 -16.13 13.09 38.98
C SER A 665 -14.74 13.13 39.64
N ARG A 666 -14.54 14.08 40.55
CA ARG A 666 -13.30 14.20 41.34
C ARG A 666 -13.09 12.96 42.22
N ALA A 667 -14.12 12.51 42.94
CA ALA A 667 -14.06 11.32 43.79
C ALA A 667 -13.76 10.05 42.97
N TYR A 668 -14.45 9.86 41.85
CA TYR A 668 -14.23 8.74 40.92
C TYR A 668 -12.80 8.72 40.36
N SER A 669 -12.32 9.87 39.89
CA SER A 669 -10.96 10.02 39.34
C SER A 669 -9.88 9.79 40.40
N LEU A 670 -10.11 10.20 41.66
CA LEU A 670 -9.19 9.95 42.77
C LEU A 670 -9.16 8.47 43.18
N ASP A 671 -10.31 7.80 43.25
CA ASP A 671 -10.38 6.35 43.51
C ASP A 671 -9.66 5.54 42.42
N LYS A 672 -9.87 5.89 41.14
CA LYS A 672 -9.14 5.29 40.01
C LYS A 672 -7.64 5.53 40.09
N SER A 673 -7.22 6.76 40.42
CA SER A 673 -5.81 7.11 40.57
C SER A 673 -5.14 6.37 41.74
N HIS A 674 -5.79 6.25 42.90
CA HIS A 674 -5.27 5.43 44.01
C HIS A 674 -5.12 3.96 43.63
N PHE A 675 -6.11 3.38 42.95
CA PHE A 675 -6.03 2.01 42.46
C PHE A 675 -4.90 1.82 41.46
N HIS A 676 -4.72 2.75 40.53
CA HIS A 676 -3.64 2.72 39.54
C HIS A 676 -2.26 2.68 40.21
N PHE A 677 -1.97 3.57 41.17
CA PHE A 677 -0.70 3.54 41.90
C PHE A 677 -0.42 2.18 42.57
N VAL A 678 -1.42 1.57 43.20
CA VAL A 678 -1.27 0.26 43.85
C VAL A 678 -1.05 -0.85 42.81
N HIS A 679 -1.81 -0.82 41.71
CA HIS A 679 -1.68 -1.78 40.61
C HIS A 679 -0.30 -1.73 39.95
N GLU A 680 0.16 -0.54 39.55
CA GLU A 680 1.46 -0.38 38.90
C GLU A 680 2.62 -0.69 39.85
N PHE A 681 2.51 -0.34 41.14
CA PHE A 681 3.51 -0.71 42.13
C PHE A 681 3.63 -2.23 42.31
N VAL A 682 2.52 -2.97 42.36
CA VAL A 682 2.57 -4.44 42.42
C VAL A 682 3.09 -5.02 41.10
N THR A 683 2.70 -4.44 39.96
CA THR A 683 3.12 -4.89 38.63
C THR A 683 4.63 -4.73 38.43
N ILE A 684 5.21 -3.56 38.73
CA ILE A 684 6.65 -3.34 38.58
C ILE A 684 7.47 -4.20 39.55
N LEU A 685 6.97 -4.46 40.77
CA LEU A 685 7.60 -5.40 41.70
C LEU A 685 7.59 -6.84 41.14
N MET A 686 6.45 -7.27 40.56
CA MET A 686 6.33 -8.60 39.97
C MET A 686 7.22 -8.77 38.73
N ASP A 687 7.19 -7.83 37.78
CA ASP A 687 8.05 -7.89 36.58
C ASP A 687 9.55 -7.78 36.94
N SER A 688 9.90 -6.95 37.93
CA SER A 688 11.27 -6.90 38.46
C SER A 688 11.70 -8.23 39.08
N ALA A 689 10.83 -8.88 39.86
CA ALA A 689 11.09 -10.20 40.44
C ALA A 689 11.22 -11.28 39.35
N ILE A 690 10.35 -11.27 38.33
CA ILE A 690 10.40 -12.22 37.20
C ILE A 690 11.76 -12.16 36.49
N LEU A 691 12.29 -10.94 36.27
CA LEU A 691 13.59 -10.74 35.64
C LEU A 691 14.78 -11.01 36.57
N PHE A 692 14.68 -10.65 37.86
CA PHE A 692 15.76 -10.81 38.83
C PHE A 692 15.99 -12.28 39.20
N PHE A 693 14.92 -13.02 39.49
CA PHE A 693 14.98 -14.43 39.88
C PHE A 693 15.02 -15.41 38.69
N GLY A 694 15.04 -14.91 37.45
CA GLY A 694 15.08 -15.79 36.26
C GLY A 694 13.84 -16.67 36.10
N VAL A 695 12.66 -16.17 36.53
CA VAL A 695 11.39 -16.91 36.47
C VAL A 695 11.04 -17.24 35.02
N LEU A 696 11.35 -16.36 34.07
CA LEU A 696 11.10 -16.54 32.64
C LEU A 696 11.82 -17.80 32.07
N PRO A 697 13.15 -17.98 32.20
CA PRO A 697 13.82 -19.25 31.88
C PRO A 697 13.31 -20.47 32.65
N TRP A 698 13.05 -20.34 33.95
CA TRP A 698 12.53 -21.44 34.77
C TRP A 698 11.17 -21.93 34.25
N PHE A 699 10.27 -21.00 33.92
CA PHE A 699 8.94 -21.28 33.40
C PHE A 699 9.00 -21.90 31.99
N TRP A 700 9.92 -21.42 31.14
CA TRP A 700 10.21 -22.05 29.86
C TRP A 700 10.64 -23.51 30.04
N LYS A 701 11.60 -23.79 30.94
CA LYS A 701 12.04 -25.17 31.22
C LYS A 701 10.88 -26.05 31.71
N LYS A 702 10.06 -25.55 32.65
CA LYS A 702 8.88 -26.29 33.16
C LYS A 702 7.79 -26.52 32.12
N SER A 703 7.68 -25.65 31.13
CA SER A 703 6.79 -25.87 29.98
C SER A 703 7.27 -27.05 29.12
N GLY A 704 8.58 -27.22 28.96
CA GLY A 704 9.18 -28.38 28.29
C GLY A 704 8.97 -29.68 29.07
N ASP A 705 9.24 -29.68 30.37
CA ASP A 705 8.97 -30.81 31.28
C ASP A 705 7.50 -31.28 31.16
N PHE A 706 6.56 -30.34 31.06
CA PHE A 706 5.13 -30.62 30.89
C PHE A 706 4.78 -31.24 29.52
N VAL A 707 5.40 -30.78 28.43
CA VAL A 707 5.19 -31.36 27.09
C VAL A 707 5.66 -32.83 27.05
N VAL A 708 6.81 -33.14 27.68
CA VAL A 708 7.27 -34.53 27.83
C VAL A 708 6.29 -35.35 28.67
N LEU A 709 5.82 -34.81 29.80
CA LEU A 709 4.84 -35.49 30.67
C LEU A 709 3.51 -35.78 29.96
N ALA A 710 3.10 -34.91 29.03
CA ALA A 710 1.92 -35.08 28.19
C ALA A 710 2.12 -36.12 27.05
N GLY A 711 3.30 -36.76 26.95
CA GLY A 711 3.61 -37.74 25.89
C GLY A 711 3.89 -37.10 24.52
N LEU A 712 4.23 -35.81 24.49
CA LEU A 712 4.49 -35.06 23.26
C LEU A 712 5.99 -34.78 23.09
N ASN A 713 6.46 -34.60 21.85
CA ASN A 713 7.86 -34.28 21.59
C ASN A 713 8.18 -32.82 21.96
N ALA A 714 8.96 -32.62 23.03
CA ALA A 714 9.43 -31.31 23.46
C ALA A 714 10.52 -30.68 22.57
N GLU A 715 11.16 -31.45 21.68
CA GLU A 715 12.04 -30.88 20.64
C GLU A 715 11.25 -30.08 19.60
N ASN A 716 9.93 -30.30 19.50
CA ASN A 716 9.07 -29.46 18.68
C ASN A 716 8.84 -28.11 19.37
N GLU A 717 9.63 -27.12 18.97
CA GLU A 717 9.58 -25.74 19.48
C GLU A 717 8.15 -25.16 19.48
N ILE A 718 7.30 -25.53 18.52
CA ILE A 718 5.90 -25.07 18.48
C ILE A 718 5.14 -25.61 19.69
N LEU A 719 5.22 -26.91 20.00
CA LEU A 719 4.52 -27.51 21.13
C LEU A 719 5.04 -26.96 22.47
N HIS A 720 6.35 -26.80 22.60
CA HIS A 720 6.98 -26.16 23.77
C HIS A 720 6.46 -24.72 23.95
N THR A 721 6.46 -23.94 22.86
CA THR A 721 5.97 -22.55 22.88
C THR A 721 4.50 -22.44 23.24
N LEU A 722 3.65 -23.35 22.75
CA LEU A 722 2.22 -23.35 23.04
C LEU A 722 1.95 -23.74 24.51
N ALA A 723 2.67 -24.71 25.07
CA ALA A 723 2.59 -25.04 26.50
C ALA A 723 3.03 -23.85 27.37
N PHE A 724 4.12 -23.19 27.00
CA PHE A 724 4.60 -21.98 27.66
C PHE A 724 3.57 -20.85 27.63
N LEU A 725 3.00 -20.54 26.46
CA LEU A 725 1.94 -19.53 26.34
C LEU A 725 0.69 -19.87 27.15
N ALA A 726 0.25 -21.13 27.16
CA ALA A 726 -0.88 -21.56 27.98
C ALA A 726 -0.62 -21.35 29.48
N GLY A 727 0.60 -21.69 29.94
CA GLY A 727 1.03 -21.45 31.31
C GLY A 727 1.12 -19.95 31.67
N VAL A 728 1.71 -19.13 30.79
CA VAL A 728 1.80 -17.67 30.98
C VAL A 728 0.42 -17.02 31.01
N MET A 729 -0.48 -17.45 30.13
CA MET A 729 -1.87 -17.01 30.12
C MET A 729 -2.57 -17.35 31.45
N PHE A 730 -2.44 -18.59 31.93
CA PHE A 730 -3.00 -19.01 33.21
C PHE A 730 -2.45 -18.21 34.39
N TRP A 731 -1.12 -17.97 34.41
CA TRP A 731 -0.48 -17.12 35.41
C TRP A 731 -1.06 -15.70 35.42
N SER A 732 -1.11 -15.03 34.25
CA SER A 732 -1.69 -13.68 34.11
C SER A 732 -3.14 -13.63 34.60
N GLN A 733 -3.97 -14.61 34.22
CA GLN A 733 -5.35 -14.66 34.68
C GLN A 733 -5.48 -14.76 36.21
N ILE A 734 -4.54 -15.43 36.89
CA ILE A 734 -4.53 -15.49 38.37
C ILE A 734 -4.05 -14.18 38.98
N THR A 735 -3.01 -13.54 38.44
CA THR A 735 -2.46 -12.28 38.98
C THR A 735 -3.42 -11.11 38.78
N ASP A 736 -4.13 -11.07 37.66
CA ASP A 736 -4.88 -9.90 37.22
C ASP A 736 -6.34 -9.94 37.71
N LEU A 737 -6.87 -11.14 38.01
CA LEU A 737 -8.25 -11.33 38.46
C LEU A 737 -8.61 -10.55 39.75
N PRO A 738 -7.79 -10.50 40.82
CA PRO A 738 -8.09 -9.71 42.01
C PRO A 738 -8.25 -8.21 41.70
N PHE A 739 -7.38 -7.66 40.85
CA PHE A 739 -7.41 -6.27 40.43
C PHE A 739 -8.61 -5.98 39.53
N SER A 740 -8.90 -6.87 38.58
CA SER A 740 -10.06 -6.77 37.69
C SER A 740 -11.39 -6.85 38.46
N LEU A 741 -11.49 -7.75 39.46
CA LEU A 741 -12.65 -7.84 40.34
C LEU A 741 -12.80 -6.59 41.22
N TYR A 742 -11.71 -6.06 41.80
CA TYR A 742 -11.76 -4.86 42.62
C TYR A 742 -12.17 -3.63 41.80
N SER A 743 -11.56 -3.44 40.62
CA SER A 743 -11.94 -2.36 39.70
C SER A 743 -13.44 -2.45 39.34
N THR A 744 -13.91 -3.61 38.88
CA THR A 744 -15.30 -3.81 38.43
C THR A 744 -16.33 -3.73 39.57
N PHE A 745 -16.12 -4.49 40.65
CA PHE A 745 -17.13 -4.72 41.68
C PHE A 745 -16.95 -3.86 42.95
N VAL A 746 -15.85 -3.10 43.06
CA VAL A 746 -15.67 -2.10 44.13
C VAL A 746 -15.64 -0.68 43.58
N ILE A 747 -14.77 -0.36 42.61
CA ILE A 747 -14.63 1.02 42.12
C ILE A 747 -15.81 1.40 41.22
N GLU A 748 -16.00 0.70 40.10
CA GLU A 748 -17.09 1.01 39.15
C GLU A 748 -18.47 0.79 39.80
N ALA A 749 -18.59 -0.12 40.77
CA ALA A 749 -19.82 -0.32 41.53
C ALA A 749 -20.11 0.84 42.51
N ARG A 750 -19.10 1.34 43.26
CA ARG A 750 -19.23 2.48 44.18
C ARG A 750 -19.71 3.75 43.48
N HIS A 751 -19.24 3.98 42.25
CA HIS A 751 -19.61 5.14 41.44
C HIS A 751 -20.80 4.88 40.52
N GLY A 752 -21.47 3.72 40.67
CA GLY A 752 -22.74 3.40 39.99
C GLY A 752 -22.61 2.97 38.53
N PHE A 753 -21.39 2.93 37.98
CA PHE A 753 -21.12 2.54 36.60
C PHE A 753 -21.35 1.06 36.32
N ASN A 754 -20.88 0.17 37.20
CA ASN A 754 -20.95 -1.26 36.96
C ASN A 754 -22.42 -1.76 36.88
N LYS A 755 -22.77 -2.38 35.75
CA LYS A 755 -24.04 -3.10 35.53
C LYS A 755 -23.85 -4.61 35.37
N GLN A 756 -22.61 -5.11 35.41
CA GLN A 756 -22.29 -6.53 35.29
C GLN A 756 -22.66 -7.29 36.56
N THR A 757 -23.17 -8.51 36.38
CA THR A 757 -23.20 -9.51 37.46
C THR A 757 -21.88 -10.28 37.50
N VAL A 758 -21.55 -10.87 38.65
CA VAL A 758 -20.35 -11.73 38.80
C VAL A 758 -20.36 -12.89 37.79
N TRP A 759 -21.53 -13.49 37.54
CA TRP A 759 -21.68 -14.51 36.49
C TRP A 759 -21.39 -13.97 35.09
N LEU A 760 -21.86 -12.75 34.77
CA LEU A 760 -21.60 -12.12 33.48
C LEU A 760 -20.10 -11.91 33.26
N PHE A 761 -19.42 -11.37 34.27
CA PHE A 761 -17.97 -11.15 34.27
C PHE A 761 -17.19 -12.44 34.00
N PHE A 762 -17.43 -13.51 34.78
CA PHE A 762 -16.73 -14.79 34.56
C PHE A 762 -17.10 -15.46 33.24
N ARG A 763 -18.34 -15.32 32.78
CA ARG A 763 -18.78 -15.82 31.46
C ARG A 763 -18.02 -15.13 30.31
N ASP A 764 -17.75 -13.84 30.45
CA ASP A 764 -17.01 -13.05 29.46
C ASP A 764 -15.51 -13.38 29.51
N LEU A 765 -14.95 -13.55 30.72
CA LEU A 765 -13.57 -14.00 30.97
C LEU A 765 -13.28 -15.35 30.28
N ILE A 766 -14.14 -16.35 30.54
CA ILE A 766 -14.05 -17.68 29.95
C ILE A 766 -14.14 -17.61 28.42
N LYS A 767 -15.03 -16.76 27.88
CA LYS A 767 -15.13 -16.54 26.42
C LYS A 767 -13.87 -15.92 25.82
N GLY A 768 -13.26 -14.96 26.51
CA GLY A 768 -11.98 -14.39 26.12
C GLY A 768 -10.88 -15.45 26.04
N ILE A 769 -10.76 -16.29 27.07
CA ILE A 769 -9.81 -17.41 27.13
C ILE A 769 -10.06 -18.41 25.99
N PHE A 770 -11.30 -18.84 25.75
CA PHE A 770 -11.61 -19.72 24.62
C PHE A 770 -11.24 -19.12 23.26
N LEU A 771 -11.53 -17.83 23.05
CA LEU A 771 -11.16 -17.15 21.81
C LEU A 771 -9.63 -17.06 21.63
N ALA A 772 -8.90 -16.78 22.71
CA ALA A 772 -7.44 -16.76 22.72
C ALA A 772 -6.84 -18.14 22.40
N ILE A 773 -7.42 -19.22 22.95
CA ILE A 773 -7.02 -20.62 22.66
C ILE A 773 -7.35 -21.03 21.22
N ILE A 774 -8.41 -20.50 20.61
CA ILE A 774 -8.78 -20.81 19.23
C ILE A 774 -7.92 -20.03 18.21
N LEU A 775 -7.66 -18.74 18.45
CA LEU A 775 -6.95 -17.88 17.49
C LEU A 775 -5.44 -17.86 17.71
N GLY A 776 -4.97 -17.89 18.95
CA GLY A 776 -3.56 -17.74 19.31
C GLY A 776 -2.65 -18.83 18.75
N PRO A 777 -2.92 -20.13 18.99
CA PRO A 777 -2.03 -21.21 18.56
C PRO A 777 -1.79 -21.27 17.05
N PRO A 778 -2.79 -21.13 16.15
CA PRO A 778 -2.53 -21.04 14.71
C PRO A 778 -1.64 -19.85 14.32
N ILE A 779 -1.88 -18.67 14.91
CA ILE A 779 -1.10 -17.46 14.64
C ILE A 779 0.36 -17.63 15.09
N VAL A 780 0.58 -18.11 16.33
CA VAL A 780 1.91 -18.32 16.89
C VAL A 780 2.67 -19.41 16.12
N SER A 781 2.01 -20.50 15.76
CA SER A 781 2.62 -21.58 14.96
C SER A 781 3.06 -21.07 13.58
N ALA A 782 2.26 -20.22 12.95
CA ALA A 782 2.62 -19.57 11.69
C ALA A 782 3.81 -18.61 11.84
N ILE A 783 3.86 -17.81 12.92
CA ILE A 783 5.01 -16.94 13.21
C ILE A 783 6.29 -17.75 13.40
N ILE A 784 6.27 -18.82 14.20
CA ILE A 784 7.44 -19.70 14.42
C ILE A 784 7.91 -20.29 13.09
N PHE A 785 6.98 -20.84 12.29
CA PHE A 785 7.29 -21.39 10.97
C PHE A 785 7.91 -20.34 10.03
N ILE A 786 7.37 -19.12 10.00
CA ILE A 786 7.93 -18.01 9.20
C ILE A 786 9.33 -17.62 9.70
N VAL A 787 9.59 -17.57 11.01
CA VAL A 787 10.94 -17.27 11.52
C VAL A 787 11.95 -18.37 11.19
N GLN A 788 11.56 -19.64 11.35
CA GLN A 788 12.41 -20.78 11.03
C GLN A 788 12.71 -20.93 9.52
N LYS A 789 11.83 -20.45 8.63
CA LYS A 789 11.96 -20.60 7.17
C LYS A 789 12.20 -19.31 6.39
N GLY A 790 12.12 -18.14 7.01
CA GLY A 790 12.04 -16.84 6.33
C GLY A 790 13.33 -16.28 5.71
N GLY A 791 14.48 -16.92 5.94
CA GLY A 791 15.74 -16.54 5.28
C GLY A 791 16.11 -15.05 5.45
N PRO A 792 16.67 -14.39 4.41
CA PRO A 792 17.10 -12.99 4.49
C PRO A 792 15.93 -11.99 4.46
N TYR A 793 14.77 -12.36 3.91
CA TYR A 793 13.59 -11.48 3.79
C TYR A 793 12.59 -11.64 4.95
N LEU A 794 13.02 -12.23 6.07
CA LEU A 794 12.18 -12.56 7.22
C LEU A 794 11.27 -11.41 7.67
N ALA A 795 11.82 -10.19 7.79
CA ALA A 795 11.06 -9.02 8.21
C ALA A 795 9.84 -8.74 7.31
N ILE A 796 10.00 -8.94 5.99
CA ILE A 796 8.93 -8.75 5.00
C ILE A 796 7.89 -9.86 5.12
N TYR A 797 8.29 -11.11 5.34
CA TYR A 797 7.35 -12.23 5.49
C TYR A 797 6.52 -12.13 6.78
N LEU A 798 7.15 -11.78 7.91
CA LEU A 798 6.44 -11.51 9.18
C LEU A 798 5.50 -10.32 9.04
N TRP A 799 5.98 -9.21 8.46
CA TRP A 799 5.15 -8.04 8.21
C TRP A 799 3.96 -8.36 7.31
N ALA A 800 4.16 -9.06 6.18
CA ALA A 800 3.09 -9.40 5.25
C ALA A 800 2.05 -10.33 5.91
N PHE A 801 2.49 -11.31 6.70
CA PHE A 801 1.61 -12.15 7.49
C PHE A 801 0.76 -11.33 8.48
N MET A 802 1.40 -10.45 9.27
CA MET A 802 0.69 -9.61 10.24
C MET A 802 -0.20 -8.55 9.59
N PHE A 803 0.16 -8.03 8.42
CA PHE A 803 -0.66 -7.13 7.61
C PHE A 803 -1.94 -7.81 7.11
N ILE A 804 -1.81 -9.00 6.54
CA ILE A 804 -2.96 -9.82 6.10
C ILE A 804 -3.84 -10.17 7.30
N LEU A 805 -3.23 -10.65 8.39
CA LEU A 805 -3.92 -10.96 9.63
C LEU A 805 -4.66 -9.73 10.18
N SER A 806 -4.05 -8.54 10.14
CA SER A 806 -4.69 -7.29 10.57
C SER A 806 -5.93 -6.96 9.74
N ILE A 807 -5.86 -7.03 8.41
CA ILE A 807 -7.01 -6.79 7.52
C ILE A 807 -8.13 -7.82 7.75
N VAL A 808 -7.75 -9.10 7.92
CA VAL A 808 -8.69 -10.18 8.26
C VAL A 808 -9.35 -9.88 9.61
N MET A 809 -8.58 -9.57 10.66
CA MET A 809 -9.11 -9.29 11.99
C MET A 809 -9.95 -8.01 12.05
N MET A 810 -9.58 -6.93 11.36
CA MET A 810 -10.41 -5.73 11.24
C MET A 810 -11.76 -6.01 10.54
N THR A 811 -11.82 -7.06 9.72
CA THR A 811 -13.07 -7.50 9.05
C THR A 811 -13.86 -8.50 9.92
N LEU A 812 -13.18 -9.50 10.50
CA LEU A 812 -13.81 -10.55 11.30
C LEU A 812 -14.21 -10.07 12.68
N TYR A 813 -13.46 -9.16 13.32
CA TYR A 813 -13.73 -8.69 14.67
C TYR A 813 -15.16 -8.16 14.82
N PRO A 814 -15.62 -7.14 14.08
CA PRO A 814 -16.96 -6.60 14.27
C PRO A 814 -18.09 -7.50 13.72
N ILE A 815 -17.78 -8.58 12.99
CA ILE A 815 -18.77 -9.48 12.38
C ILE A 815 -18.95 -10.77 13.17
N LEU A 816 -17.85 -11.33 13.70
CA LEU A 816 -17.81 -12.63 14.35
C LEU A 816 -17.36 -12.57 15.81
N ILE A 817 -16.45 -11.67 16.18
CA ILE A 817 -15.91 -11.61 17.55
C ILE A 817 -16.76 -10.70 18.41
N ALA A 818 -16.84 -9.41 18.06
CA ALA A 818 -17.56 -8.40 18.80
C ALA A 818 -19.02 -8.78 19.11
N PRO A 819 -19.75 -9.61 18.33
CA PRO A 819 -21.08 -10.12 18.70
C PRO A 819 -21.16 -11.32 19.67
N LEU A 820 -20.03 -11.94 20.05
CA LEU A 820 -19.97 -13.06 21.01
C LEU A 820 -20.08 -12.73 22.50
N PHE A 821 -19.59 -11.62 23.07
CA PHE A 821 -19.48 -10.26 22.53
C PHE A 821 -20.87 -9.56 22.75
N ASN A 822 -21.12 -8.37 22.18
CA ASN A 822 -22.33 -7.57 22.35
C ASN A 822 -23.53 -8.05 21.53
N LYS A 823 -24.74 -7.67 21.94
CA LYS A 823 -25.92 -7.67 21.08
C LYS A 823 -25.92 -6.39 20.24
N PHE A 824 -25.81 -6.56 18.92
CA PHE A 824 -26.01 -5.48 17.96
C PHE A 824 -27.42 -5.55 17.36
N THR A 825 -28.23 -4.53 17.60
CA THR A 825 -29.56 -4.37 16.99
C THR A 825 -29.54 -3.21 15.99
N PRO A 826 -30.23 -3.28 14.83
CA PRO A 826 -30.38 -2.12 13.97
C PRO A 826 -30.99 -0.93 14.74
N LEU A 827 -30.56 0.30 14.44
CA LEU A 827 -31.22 1.48 15.02
C LEU A 827 -32.69 1.51 14.54
N PRO A 828 -33.68 1.65 15.44
CA PRO A 828 -35.09 1.76 15.06
C PRO A 828 -35.34 2.89 14.06
N GLU A 829 -36.41 2.77 13.28
CA GLU A 829 -36.89 3.87 12.43
C GLU A 829 -37.36 5.03 13.31
N GLY A 830 -37.03 6.27 12.94
CA GLY A 830 -37.35 7.47 13.70
C GLY A 830 -36.44 8.66 13.37
N GLY A 831 -36.72 9.83 13.96
CA GLY A 831 -36.06 11.09 13.63
C GLY A 831 -34.52 11.05 13.72
N LEU A 832 -33.96 10.48 14.78
CA LEU A 832 -32.51 10.28 14.93
C LEU A 832 -31.89 9.54 13.73
N ARG A 833 -32.54 8.46 13.27
CA ARG A 833 -32.04 7.65 12.16
C ARG A 833 -32.08 8.43 10.86
N GLU A 834 -33.18 9.11 10.56
CA GLU A 834 -33.32 9.96 9.37
C GLU A 834 -32.27 11.07 9.34
N LYS A 835 -32.00 11.72 10.47
CA LYS A 835 -30.96 12.76 10.59
C LYS A 835 -29.56 12.19 10.31
N ILE A 836 -29.22 11.04 10.90
CA ILE A 836 -27.92 10.37 10.67
C ILE A 836 -27.78 9.93 9.20
N GLU A 837 -28.82 9.34 8.60
CA GLU A 837 -28.81 8.91 7.20
C GLU A 837 -28.68 10.12 6.25
N LYS A 838 -29.37 11.24 6.54
CA LYS A 838 -29.26 12.51 5.79
C LYS A 838 -27.86 13.12 5.89
N LEU A 839 -27.24 13.10 7.07
CA LEU A 839 -25.86 13.57 7.28
C LEU A 839 -24.84 12.67 6.56
N ALA A 840 -25.01 11.35 6.61
CA ALA A 840 -24.19 10.42 5.86
C ALA A 840 -24.32 10.65 4.34
N ALA A 841 -25.54 10.86 3.84
CA ALA A 841 -25.82 11.12 2.44
C ALA A 841 -25.19 12.42 1.94
N SER A 842 -25.29 13.52 2.71
CA SER A 842 -24.69 14.83 2.33
C SER A 842 -23.17 14.76 2.19
N LEU A 843 -22.51 13.96 3.03
CA LEU A 843 -21.05 13.73 2.98
C LEU A 843 -20.62 12.67 1.97
N LYS A 844 -21.57 12.02 1.27
CA LYS A 844 -21.39 10.85 0.39
C LYS A 844 -20.73 9.66 1.11
N PHE A 845 -21.03 9.49 2.40
CA PHE A 845 -20.56 8.36 3.20
C PHE A 845 -21.33 7.09 2.80
N PRO A 846 -20.65 5.96 2.47
CA PRO A 846 -21.31 4.72 2.07
C PRO A 846 -21.84 3.94 3.29
N LEU A 847 -22.82 4.53 3.98
CA LEU A 847 -23.52 3.91 5.11
C LEU A 847 -24.29 2.67 4.62
N LYS A 848 -23.95 1.50 5.16
CA LYS A 848 -24.61 0.24 4.82
C LYS A 848 -25.55 -0.27 5.91
N LYS A 849 -25.21 -0.04 7.19
CA LYS A 849 -26.03 -0.37 8.35
C LYS A 849 -25.69 0.57 9.51
N LEU A 850 -26.70 0.95 10.27
CA LEU A 850 -26.63 1.71 11.51
C LEU A 850 -27.11 0.81 12.65
N PHE A 851 -26.28 0.63 13.67
CA PHE A 851 -26.53 -0.28 14.79
C PHE A 851 -26.51 0.44 16.13
N VAL A 852 -27.26 -0.10 17.07
CA VAL A 852 -27.14 0.14 18.51
C VAL A 852 -26.48 -1.08 19.14
N VAL A 853 -25.57 -0.84 20.09
CA VAL A 853 -24.90 -1.88 20.89
C VAL A 853 -25.34 -1.79 22.34
N ASP A 854 -25.57 -2.93 23.00
CA ASP A 854 -26.11 -3.05 24.36
C ASP A 854 -25.07 -2.80 25.48
N GLY A 855 -24.33 -1.70 25.38
CA GLY A 855 -23.30 -1.30 26.35
C GLY A 855 -23.81 -1.17 27.79
N SER A 856 -25.09 -0.77 27.96
CA SER A 856 -25.77 -0.67 29.25
C SER A 856 -25.80 -1.96 30.06
N THR A 857 -25.64 -3.13 29.41
CA THR A 857 -25.53 -4.43 30.09
C THR A 857 -24.28 -4.55 30.97
N ARG A 858 -23.35 -3.60 30.89
CA ARG A 858 -22.03 -3.64 31.55
C ARG A 858 -21.63 -2.38 32.26
N SER A 859 -21.80 -1.26 31.60
CA SER A 859 -21.44 0.05 32.14
C SER A 859 -22.44 1.07 31.68
N SER A 860 -22.71 2.09 32.49
CA SER A 860 -23.40 3.31 32.02
C SER A 860 -22.51 4.27 31.22
N HIS A 861 -21.35 3.82 30.74
CA HIS A 861 -20.48 4.61 29.87
C HIS A 861 -21.04 4.72 28.45
N SER A 862 -20.85 5.89 27.84
CA SER A 862 -21.39 6.24 26.52
C SER A 862 -20.31 6.46 25.49
N ASN A 863 -20.52 5.90 24.30
CA ASN A 863 -19.59 6.00 23.17
C ASN A 863 -20.32 5.82 21.82
N ALA A 864 -19.66 6.21 20.73
CA ALA A 864 -20.05 5.92 19.36
C ALA A 864 -18.78 5.57 18.56
N TYR A 865 -18.90 4.74 17.53
CA TYR A 865 -17.77 4.44 16.66
C TYR A 865 -18.19 3.99 15.27
N MET A 866 -17.27 4.07 14.32
CA MET A 866 -17.47 3.60 12.96
C MET A 866 -16.50 2.49 12.57
N TYR A 867 -16.92 1.58 11.70
CA TYR A 867 -16.04 0.55 11.15
C TYR A 867 -16.42 0.13 9.73
N GLY A 868 -15.51 -0.58 9.07
CA GLY A 868 -15.74 -1.22 7.78
C GLY A 868 -14.95 -0.62 6.61
N PHE A 869 -14.54 -1.51 5.70
CA PHE A 869 -13.74 -1.17 4.52
C PHE A 869 -14.59 -0.76 3.31
N PHE A 870 -13.98 0.06 2.44
CA PHE A 870 -14.52 0.49 1.15
C PHE A 870 -15.99 0.97 1.23
N LYS A 871 -16.89 0.31 0.49
CA LYS A 871 -18.32 0.63 0.38
C LYS A 871 -19.21 -0.04 1.45
N ASN A 872 -18.62 -0.73 2.43
CA ASN A 872 -19.34 -1.49 3.46
C ASN A 872 -19.16 -0.86 4.86
N LYS A 873 -19.43 0.45 4.99
CA LYS A 873 -19.24 1.15 6.26
C LYS A 873 -20.46 1.06 7.16
N ARG A 874 -20.22 1.04 8.46
CA ARG A 874 -21.24 0.91 9.51
C ARG A 874 -20.93 1.88 10.65
N ILE A 875 -21.99 2.38 11.26
CA ILE A 875 -21.95 3.23 12.45
C ILE A 875 -22.57 2.42 13.60
N VAL A 876 -21.96 2.50 14.78
CA VAL A 876 -22.47 1.91 16.02
C VAL A 876 -22.61 3.02 17.07
N LEU A 877 -23.80 3.09 17.66
CA LEU A 877 -24.10 3.91 18.83
C LEU A 877 -24.22 3.01 20.05
N TYR A 878 -23.72 3.41 21.21
CA TYR A 878 -24.09 2.74 22.46
C TYR A 878 -25.54 3.11 22.83
N ASP A 879 -26.27 2.17 23.41
CA ASP A 879 -27.61 2.42 23.94
C ASP A 879 -27.60 3.47 25.08
N THR A 880 -26.57 3.46 25.91
CA THR A 880 -26.29 4.49 26.93
C THR A 880 -26.18 5.89 26.34
N LEU A 881 -25.51 6.06 25.19
CA LEU A 881 -25.38 7.36 24.50
C LEU A 881 -26.76 7.90 24.11
N ILE A 882 -27.63 7.05 23.58
CA ILE A 882 -29.00 7.42 23.16
C ILE A 882 -29.88 7.72 24.38
N GLN A 883 -29.69 7.01 25.50
CA GLN A 883 -30.44 7.24 26.74
C GLN A 883 -30.03 8.55 27.45
N GLN A 884 -28.75 8.92 27.39
CA GLN A 884 -28.21 10.13 28.02
C GLN A 884 -28.44 11.37 27.15
N CYS A 885 -28.08 11.32 25.86
CA CYS A 885 -28.28 12.41 24.92
C CYS A 885 -29.74 12.46 24.42
N LYS A 886 -30.63 13.01 25.26
CA LYS A 886 -32.06 13.18 24.95
C LYS A 886 -32.36 14.09 23.75
N ASP A 887 -31.39 14.87 23.27
CA ASP A 887 -31.52 15.64 22.04
C ASP A 887 -30.79 14.91 20.91
N ASP A 888 -31.53 14.53 19.87
CA ASP A 888 -30.99 13.91 18.67
C ASP A 888 -29.86 14.76 18.04
N GLU A 889 -29.91 16.10 18.14
CA GLU A 889 -28.86 16.96 17.57
C GLU A 889 -27.51 16.81 18.29
N GLU A 890 -27.49 16.47 19.58
CA GLU A 890 -26.26 16.14 20.31
C GLU A 890 -25.62 14.88 19.72
N ILE A 891 -26.43 13.84 19.46
CA ILE A 891 -25.96 12.56 18.89
C ILE A 891 -25.50 12.76 17.43
N VAL A 892 -26.26 13.52 16.64
CA VAL A 892 -25.91 13.84 15.25
C VAL A 892 -24.62 14.66 15.20
N ALA A 893 -24.36 15.54 16.16
CA ALA A 893 -23.10 16.27 16.27
C ALA A 893 -21.90 15.38 16.62
N VAL A 894 -22.07 14.39 17.51
CA VAL A 894 -21.04 13.36 17.75
C VAL A 894 -20.79 12.55 16.47
N ILE A 895 -21.83 12.17 15.73
CA ILE A 895 -21.66 11.50 14.43
C ILE A 895 -21.02 12.41 13.37
N ALA A 896 -21.23 13.73 13.42
CA ALA A 896 -20.51 14.68 12.55
C ALA A 896 -19.00 14.72 12.85
N HIS A 897 -18.61 14.65 14.13
CA HIS A 897 -17.22 14.50 14.55
C HIS A 897 -16.63 13.17 14.06
N GLU A 898 -17.31 12.04 14.30
CA GLU A 898 -16.90 10.71 13.80
C GLU A 898 -16.71 10.71 12.28
N LEU A 899 -17.68 11.24 11.53
CA LEU A 899 -17.60 11.37 10.06
C LEU A 899 -16.46 12.30 9.62
N GLY A 900 -15.99 13.22 10.47
CA GLY A 900 -14.77 13.99 10.28
C GLY A 900 -13.52 13.12 10.21
N HIS A 901 -13.35 12.18 11.15
CA HIS A 901 -12.24 11.22 11.11
C HIS A 901 -12.20 10.38 9.84
N TRP A 902 -13.38 9.99 9.34
CA TRP A 902 -13.47 9.33 8.04
C TRP A 902 -13.13 10.27 6.88
N LYS A 903 -13.72 11.47 6.86
CA LYS A 903 -13.59 12.43 5.74
C LYS A 903 -12.15 12.93 5.56
N LEU A 904 -11.42 13.05 6.66
CA LEU A 904 -10.02 13.47 6.73
C LEU A 904 -9.04 12.29 6.70
N ASN A 905 -9.53 11.06 6.50
CA ASN A 905 -8.72 9.82 6.41
C ASN A 905 -7.86 9.51 7.65
N HIS A 906 -8.18 10.02 8.84
CA HIS A 906 -7.41 9.80 10.07
C HIS A 906 -7.13 8.32 10.33
N THR A 907 -8.15 7.46 10.20
CA THR A 907 -8.01 6.00 10.36
C THR A 907 -7.01 5.37 9.37
N MET A 908 -6.90 5.91 8.15
CA MET A 908 -5.95 5.41 7.14
C MET A 908 -4.52 5.85 7.47
N TYR A 909 -4.33 7.10 7.91
CA TYR A 909 -3.02 7.59 8.37
C TYR A 909 -2.52 6.79 9.58
N SER A 910 -3.36 6.58 10.59
CA SER A 910 -3.02 5.74 11.75
C SER A 910 -2.73 4.30 11.34
N PHE A 911 -3.50 3.71 10.42
CA PHE A 911 -3.22 2.36 9.92
C PHE A 911 -1.86 2.28 9.22
N ILE A 912 -1.54 3.20 8.32
CA ILE A 912 -0.25 3.26 7.62
C ILE A 912 0.90 3.45 8.61
N ALA A 913 0.77 4.35 9.58
CA ALA A 913 1.78 4.58 10.62
C ALA A 913 2.06 3.31 11.44
N VAL A 914 1.01 2.58 11.84
CA VAL A 914 1.14 1.27 12.51
C VAL A 914 1.84 0.26 11.60
N GLN A 915 1.49 0.16 10.31
CA GLN A 915 2.17 -0.78 9.40
C GLN A 915 3.66 -0.47 9.19
N ILE A 916 4.04 0.81 9.15
CA ILE A 916 5.45 1.24 9.09
C ILE A 916 6.16 0.85 10.39
N LEU A 917 5.57 1.14 11.55
CA LEU A 917 6.14 0.78 12.86
C LEU A 917 6.31 -0.73 13.00
N THR A 918 5.32 -1.53 12.58
CA THR A 918 5.38 -3.00 12.57
C THR A 918 6.51 -3.52 11.66
N LEU A 919 6.71 -2.91 10.49
CA LEU A 919 7.82 -3.28 9.59
C LEU A 919 9.18 -2.97 10.23
N LEU A 920 9.34 -1.79 10.84
CA LEU A 920 10.55 -1.41 11.55
C LEU A 920 10.84 -2.33 12.76
N GLN A 921 9.81 -2.72 13.50
CA GLN A 921 9.93 -3.69 14.60
C GLN A 921 10.39 -5.08 14.09
N PHE A 922 9.81 -5.61 13.01
CA PHE A 922 10.28 -6.89 12.46
C PHE A 922 11.66 -6.80 11.80
N GLY A 923 12.03 -5.64 11.26
CA GLY A 923 13.40 -5.33 10.84
C GLY A 923 14.37 -5.43 12.02
N GLY A 924 14.10 -4.69 13.10
CA GLY A 924 14.91 -4.72 14.34
C GLY A 924 15.01 -6.12 14.96
N TYR A 925 13.91 -6.87 15.03
CA TYR A 925 13.93 -8.26 15.48
C TYR A 925 14.83 -9.14 14.60
N THR A 926 14.77 -8.97 13.27
CA THR A 926 15.58 -9.75 12.33
C THR A 926 17.09 -9.53 12.52
N LEU A 927 17.49 -8.34 12.97
CA LEU A 927 18.89 -8.02 13.30
C LEU A 927 19.37 -8.72 14.59
N VAL A 928 18.53 -8.82 15.62
CA VAL A 928 18.95 -9.32 16.95
C VAL A 928 18.63 -10.79 17.22
N ARG A 929 17.74 -11.42 16.45
CA ARG A 929 17.23 -12.79 16.70
C ARG A 929 18.31 -13.88 16.82
N ASN A 930 19.48 -13.67 16.20
CA ASN A 930 20.59 -14.62 16.20
C ASN A 930 21.65 -14.31 17.29
N SER A 931 21.51 -13.23 18.06
CA SER A 931 22.48 -12.84 19.10
C SER A 931 22.40 -13.80 20.28
N SER A 932 23.38 -14.71 20.42
CA SER A 932 23.51 -15.59 21.60
C SER A 932 23.54 -14.81 22.90
N ASP A 933 24.23 -13.67 22.92
CA ASP A 933 24.54 -12.94 24.15
C ASP A 933 23.32 -12.19 24.68
N LEU A 934 22.42 -11.78 23.78
CA LEU A 934 21.10 -11.26 24.13
C LEU A 934 20.29 -12.33 24.89
N PHE A 935 20.19 -13.56 24.37
CA PHE A 935 19.46 -14.65 25.04
C PHE A 935 20.13 -15.11 26.36
N ARG A 936 21.45 -15.32 26.34
CA ARG A 936 22.24 -15.69 27.53
C ARG A 936 22.11 -14.68 28.65
N SER A 937 22.07 -13.38 28.33
CA SER A 937 21.84 -12.32 29.32
C SER A 937 20.51 -12.51 30.05
N PHE A 938 19.47 -13.04 29.41
CA PHE A 938 18.17 -13.36 30.03
C PHE A 938 18.11 -14.76 30.65
N GLY A 939 19.19 -15.55 30.61
CA GLY A 939 19.25 -16.90 31.17
C GLY A 939 18.76 -18.00 30.22
N PHE A 940 18.83 -17.76 28.90
CA PHE A 940 18.50 -18.75 27.88
C PHE A 940 19.76 -19.21 27.13
N ASP A 941 20.02 -20.51 27.16
CA ASP A 941 21.13 -21.14 26.43
C ASP A 941 20.80 -21.41 24.94
N THR A 942 19.51 -21.43 24.62
CA THR A 942 18.96 -21.60 23.26
C THR A 942 18.24 -20.34 22.81
N GLN A 943 17.94 -20.22 21.51
CA GLN A 943 17.23 -19.07 20.93
C GLN A 943 15.79 -19.39 20.45
N PRO A 944 14.83 -19.76 21.33
CA PRO A 944 13.44 -19.94 20.90
C PRO A 944 12.86 -18.66 20.30
N VAL A 945 12.13 -18.79 19.20
CA VAL A 945 11.57 -17.68 18.41
C VAL A 945 10.74 -16.74 19.28
N LEU A 946 9.80 -17.29 20.06
CA LEU A 946 8.94 -16.48 20.91
C LEU A 946 9.72 -15.79 22.05
N ILE A 947 10.71 -16.47 22.62
CA ILE A 947 11.56 -15.88 23.67
C ILE A 947 12.38 -14.72 23.11
N GLY A 948 12.95 -14.86 21.91
CA GLY A 948 13.67 -13.78 21.24
C GLY A 948 12.75 -12.60 20.92
N LEU A 949 11.52 -12.88 20.49
CA LEU A 949 10.48 -11.89 20.26
C LEU A 949 10.12 -11.15 21.56
N ILE A 950 9.92 -11.88 22.68
CA ILE A 950 9.69 -11.32 24.02
C ILE A 950 10.85 -10.42 24.44
N ILE A 951 12.08 -10.91 24.36
CA ILE A 951 13.29 -10.16 24.74
C ILE A 951 13.42 -8.89 23.90
N PHE A 952 13.27 -9.00 22.58
CA PHE A 952 13.32 -7.84 21.67
C PHE A 952 12.31 -6.77 22.04
N GLN A 953 11.05 -7.15 22.34
CA GLN A 953 10.03 -6.17 22.77
C GLN A 953 10.44 -5.44 24.05
N HIS A 954 11.01 -6.12 25.06
CA HIS A 954 11.50 -5.46 26.28
C HIS A 954 12.67 -4.50 25.98
N THR A 955 13.56 -4.86 25.04
CA THR A 955 14.67 -3.99 24.61
C THR A 955 14.18 -2.71 23.90
N VAL A 956 13.05 -2.75 23.18
CA VAL A 956 12.52 -1.57 22.46
C VAL A 956 11.48 -0.75 23.22
N ILE A 957 11.10 -1.13 24.45
CA ILE A 957 10.25 -0.32 25.36
C ILE A 957 10.64 1.18 25.35
N PRO A 958 11.91 1.59 25.51
CA PRO A 958 12.32 3.01 25.42
C PRO A 958 11.79 3.75 24.19
N LEU A 959 11.94 3.11 23.03
CA LEU A 959 11.52 3.68 21.75
C LEU A 959 9.99 3.67 21.62
N GLN A 960 9.33 2.65 22.18
CA GLN A 960 7.86 2.56 22.18
C GLN A 960 7.20 3.69 22.97
N HIS A 961 7.74 4.07 24.14
CA HIS A 961 7.21 5.22 24.90
C HIS A 961 7.35 6.54 24.12
N LEU A 962 8.49 6.77 23.44
CA LEU A 962 8.69 7.96 22.60
C LEU A 962 7.75 7.98 21.38
N VAL A 963 7.59 6.83 20.72
CA VAL A 963 6.67 6.68 19.58
C VAL A 963 5.21 6.83 20.02
N SER A 964 4.83 6.27 21.18
CA SER A 964 3.50 6.40 21.77
C SER A 964 3.15 7.86 22.05
N PHE A 965 4.07 8.62 22.68
CA PHE A 965 3.91 10.05 22.89
C PHE A 965 3.69 10.82 21.56
N ALA A 966 4.52 10.54 20.55
CA ALA A 966 4.36 11.17 19.23
C ALA A 966 3.01 10.82 18.56
N LEU A 967 2.56 9.57 18.67
CA LEU A 967 1.26 9.13 18.16
C LEU A 967 0.08 9.76 18.92
N ASN A 968 0.19 9.95 20.24
CA ASN A 968 -0.81 10.65 21.05
C ASN A 968 -0.93 12.13 20.65
N LEU A 969 0.18 12.82 20.37
CA LEU A 969 0.14 14.20 19.84
C LEU A 969 -0.56 14.28 18.47
N VAL A 970 -0.31 13.30 17.59
CA VAL A 970 -1.01 13.21 16.29
C VAL A 970 -2.50 12.92 16.48
N SER A 971 -2.86 11.99 17.38
CA SER A 971 -4.25 11.70 17.73
C SER A 971 -4.99 12.94 18.24
N ARG A 972 -4.37 13.71 19.15
CA ARG A 972 -4.92 14.99 19.64
C ARG A 972 -5.15 15.99 18.51
N SER A 973 -4.27 16.04 17.52
CA SER A 973 -4.46 16.88 16.32
C SER A 973 -5.65 16.42 15.47
N PHE A 974 -5.81 15.11 15.28
CA PHE A 974 -6.95 14.53 14.56
C PHE A 974 -8.30 14.83 15.25
N GLU A 975 -8.35 14.80 16.57
CA GLU A 975 -9.53 15.20 17.35
C GLU A 975 -9.94 16.67 17.10
N PHE A 976 -8.98 17.61 17.18
CA PHE A 976 -9.25 19.02 16.88
C PHE A 976 -9.69 19.24 15.42
N GLN A 977 -9.16 18.46 14.48
CA GLN A 977 -9.57 18.51 13.08
C GLN A 977 -10.98 17.96 12.85
N ALA A 978 -11.37 16.91 13.58
CA ALA A 978 -12.73 16.35 13.57
C ALA A 978 -13.75 17.30 14.23
N ASP A 979 -13.39 17.94 15.34
CA ASP A 979 -14.18 19.02 15.97
C ASP A 979 -14.37 20.21 15.02
N ALA A 980 -13.29 20.66 14.36
CA ALA A 980 -13.36 21.72 13.36
C ALA A 980 -14.18 21.32 12.11
N PHE A 981 -14.23 20.03 11.76
CA PHE A 981 -15.08 19.53 10.69
C PHE A 981 -16.56 19.55 11.08
N ALA A 982 -16.92 19.08 12.27
CA ALA A 982 -18.29 19.16 12.79
C ALA A 982 -18.77 20.62 12.91
N LYS A 983 -17.89 21.53 13.35
CA LYS A 983 -18.12 22.99 13.36
C LYS A 983 -18.44 23.53 11.96
N LYS A 984 -17.67 23.16 10.93
CA LYS A 984 -17.93 23.56 9.53
C LYS A 984 -19.26 23.08 8.98
N LEU A 985 -19.84 22.03 9.57
CA LEU A 985 -21.18 21.52 9.23
C LEU A 985 -22.31 22.19 10.03
N GLY A 986 -21.99 23.15 10.91
CA GLY A 986 -22.96 23.92 11.70
C GLY A 986 -23.28 23.33 13.08
N TYR A 987 -22.67 22.20 13.47
CA TYR A 987 -23.00 21.49 14.72
C TYR A 987 -22.27 22.02 15.97
N THR A 988 -21.70 23.23 15.95
CA THR A 988 -20.83 23.75 17.02
C THR A 988 -21.50 23.75 18.41
N SER A 989 -22.74 24.25 18.50
CA SER A 989 -23.51 24.30 19.75
C SER A 989 -23.89 22.91 20.25
N SER A 990 -24.39 22.06 19.36
CA SER A 990 -24.82 20.69 19.68
C SER A 990 -23.63 19.79 20.06
N LEU A 991 -22.48 19.95 19.41
CA LEU A 991 -21.24 19.25 19.78
C LEU A 991 -20.72 19.72 21.14
N ARG A 992 -20.73 21.03 21.42
CA ARG A 992 -20.39 21.57 22.74
C ARG A 992 -21.27 20.97 23.83
N ALA A 993 -22.59 20.93 23.62
CA ALA A 993 -23.53 20.31 24.57
C ALA A 993 -23.23 18.81 24.75
N ALA A 994 -23.07 18.07 23.65
CA ALA A 994 -22.75 16.63 23.68
C ALA A 994 -21.43 16.32 24.42
N LEU A 995 -20.37 17.09 24.19
CA LEU A 995 -19.07 16.89 24.84
C LEU A 995 -19.12 17.17 26.34
N VAL A 996 -19.80 18.23 26.78
CA VAL A 996 -20.01 18.51 28.21
C VAL A 996 -20.80 17.38 28.87
N LYS A 997 -21.89 16.94 28.23
CA LYS A 997 -22.79 15.89 28.72
C LYS A 997 -22.11 14.52 28.79
N LEU A 998 -21.30 14.17 27.79
CA LEU A 998 -20.48 12.95 27.81
C LEU A 998 -19.40 12.98 28.89
N GLN A 999 -18.78 14.13 29.16
CA GLN A 999 -17.85 14.28 30.26
C GLN A 999 -18.55 14.11 31.62
N GLU A 1000 -19.75 14.68 31.76
CA GLU A 1000 -20.55 14.64 32.98
C GLU A 1000 -21.08 13.23 33.28
N GLU A 1001 -21.64 12.54 32.29
CA GLU A 1001 -22.23 11.20 32.47
C GLU A 1001 -21.18 10.08 32.56
N ASN A 1002 -20.00 10.23 31.93
CA ASN A 1002 -18.87 9.34 32.16
C ASN A 1002 -18.06 9.68 33.43
N LEU A 1003 -18.42 10.76 34.14
CA LEU A 1003 -17.67 11.32 35.28
C LEU A 1003 -16.17 11.55 35.01
N SER A 1004 -15.81 11.78 33.75
CA SER A 1004 -14.43 11.93 33.26
C SER A 1004 -13.70 13.12 33.92
N ALA A 1005 -12.41 12.92 34.23
CA ALA A 1005 -11.57 13.89 34.95
C ALA A 1005 -11.63 15.32 34.37
N MET A 1006 -12.17 16.26 35.16
CA MET A 1006 -12.34 17.66 34.76
C MET A 1006 -11.10 18.53 35.03
N ASN A 1007 -10.28 18.15 36.02
CA ASN A 1007 -8.99 18.77 36.32
C ASN A 1007 -7.86 17.86 35.79
N THR A 1008 -7.07 18.36 34.84
CA THR A 1008 -6.02 17.60 34.16
C THR A 1008 -4.69 18.37 34.22
N ASP A 1009 -3.60 17.70 34.63
CA ASP A 1009 -2.25 18.27 34.53
C ASP A 1009 -1.79 18.31 33.05
N PRO A 1010 -1.19 19.42 32.57
CA PRO A 1010 -0.79 19.55 31.17
C PRO A 1010 0.29 18.56 30.72
N TRP A 1011 1.16 18.09 31.61
CA TRP A 1011 2.21 17.12 31.23
C TRP A 1011 1.63 15.71 31.15
N TYR A 1012 0.78 15.36 32.11
CA TYR A 1012 0.03 14.10 32.08
C TYR A 1012 -0.85 13.99 30.83
N SER A 1013 -1.62 15.04 30.50
CA SER A 1013 -2.47 15.04 29.30
C SER A 1013 -1.68 15.14 27.99
N ALA A 1014 -0.50 15.75 27.99
CA ALA A 1014 0.43 15.69 26.85
C ALA A 1014 0.91 14.27 26.57
N TYR A 1015 1.22 13.51 27.62
CA TYR A 1015 1.81 12.19 27.49
C TYR A 1015 0.79 11.07 27.26
N HIS A 1016 -0.23 10.96 28.12
CA HIS A 1016 -1.14 9.81 28.15
C HIS A 1016 -2.41 9.96 27.29
N TYR A 1017 -2.88 11.18 27.02
CA TYR A 1017 -4.20 11.35 26.40
C TYR A 1017 -4.14 11.38 24.87
N SER A 1018 -4.84 10.42 24.24
CA SER A 1018 -5.13 10.43 22.80
C SER A 1018 -6.18 11.47 22.40
N HIS A 1019 -7.04 11.89 23.34
CA HIS A 1019 -8.06 12.94 23.17
C HIS A 1019 -7.69 14.20 23.97
N PRO A 1020 -7.77 15.42 23.39
CA PRO A 1020 -7.51 16.64 24.17
C PRO A 1020 -8.52 16.81 25.32
N PRO A 1021 -8.11 17.32 26.49
CA PRO A 1021 -9.02 17.66 27.59
C PRO A 1021 -10.22 18.49 27.13
N LEU A 1022 -11.39 18.28 27.74
CA LEU A 1022 -12.65 18.97 27.37
C LEU A 1022 -12.47 20.49 27.25
N VAL A 1023 -11.76 21.11 28.20
CA VAL A 1023 -11.49 22.55 28.21
C VAL A 1023 -10.78 23.02 26.94
N GLU A 1024 -9.83 22.24 26.41
CA GLU A 1024 -9.12 22.57 25.18
C GLU A 1024 -10.04 22.44 23.95
N ARG A 1025 -10.88 21.39 23.90
CA ARG A 1025 -11.84 21.16 22.82
C ARG A 1025 -12.90 22.27 22.76
N LEU A 1026 -13.47 22.65 23.89
CA LEU A 1026 -14.41 23.77 23.99
C LEU A 1026 -13.76 25.09 23.55
N ALA A 1027 -12.54 25.38 24.02
CA ALA A 1027 -11.80 26.57 23.61
C ALA A 1027 -11.39 26.56 22.12
N ALA A 1028 -11.31 25.39 21.47
CA ALA A 1028 -11.10 25.28 20.02
C ALA A 1028 -12.39 25.54 19.22
N LEU A 1029 -13.54 25.04 19.71
CA LEU A 1029 -14.86 25.29 19.11
C LEU A 1029 -15.28 26.77 19.20
N ASP A 1030 -14.98 27.42 20.34
CA ASP A 1030 -15.33 28.82 20.63
C ASP A 1030 -14.52 29.85 19.83
N LYS A 1031 -13.37 29.48 19.25
CA LYS A 1031 -12.59 30.41 18.42
C LYS A 1031 -13.41 30.82 17.21
N PRO A 1032 -13.56 32.12 16.89
CA PRO A 1032 -14.22 32.55 15.66
C PRO A 1032 -13.47 31.97 14.46
N ASP A 1033 -14.20 31.61 13.41
CA ASP A 1033 -13.56 31.15 12.18
C ASP A 1033 -12.70 32.28 11.62
N LYS A 1034 -11.42 32.00 11.40
CA LYS A 1034 -10.57 32.89 10.61
C LYS A 1034 -11.22 33.01 9.24
N LYS A 1035 -11.65 34.23 8.87
CA LYS A 1035 -12.03 34.52 7.49
C LYS A 1035 -10.88 34.06 6.58
N SER A 1036 -11.20 33.16 5.67
CA SER A 1036 -10.32 32.79 4.57
C SER A 1036 -10.48 33.84 3.49
N ASP A 1037 -9.44 34.65 3.31
CA ASP A 1037 -9.19 35.36 2.05
C ASP A 1037 -8.72 34.38 0.95
#